data_AF-A0A838K9Y4-F1
#
_entry.id   AF-A0A838K9Y4-F1
#
_cell.length_a   1.000
_cell.length_b   1.000
_cell.length_c   1.000
_cell.angle_alpha   90.00
_cell.angle_beta   90.00
_cell.angle_gamma   90.00
#
_symmetry.space_group_name_H-M   'P 1'
#
loop_
_entity.id
_entity.type
_entity.pdbx_description
1 polymer ?
#
loop_
_entity_poly.entity_id
_entity_poly.type
_entity_poly.pdbx_seq_one_letter_code
_entity_poly.pdbx_strand_id
1 'polypeptide(L)'
;MPHLVSRRLRPVLLCLLLALVLPAASPSAVAAAETCTDTPASGYIVRVCLVAPDGLVILGGQVDVVARVEIVSATVPAPSVNRVVFKYRDEYLLSDNDADPVTQDYRMTWRTTRMVDGTGSFEVKARLSDAVEASHFAPVTLANGVTTPPVNTRAFQVRQGTTPAPGARFRLAAVGDGSDGSLREEQVADQIASWSPNLLAYLGDAYERGSYYEYDNWYANPRGYGRFRDITNPTVGNHEYLVPGAAGYFDYWDNVPHYYSYDVAGWHVASIDTSEEFGQLTAGTPQYDWLAADLGANRSRCTIVYMHHPRYLTAPIGGRTGLTQVWSLLAARRVTLLVTGHAHRYERWTPLGATGSPDPRGVTQLVAGAGGHRIAPPEISDSRVATTVTEMGALRLDLGTDDAQFAYVTATGDVRDSGTIGCTSTGDTLPPTTPSGLLVSPTSATTARVSWSPSTDQYSAVAGYTVRRNGVVVATVDPGTTTYADTGLVSGETYTWTVDAFDTSANYSPQSSPAATTMPAPVIQTVSSRKLLAALPVRKESDRGYLRAKFRTWVDADGDRCNTRGEVLLAEATKPPTLLPVCKFAGGRWYSRYDGVSTTDRTRLGVEHLVPLREVWQSGGRRWTALTRQRFANDLGYRPTLNMATNRMLDARGPAEPQDWLPPRASTRCVYLAQWVAVKWRWRLGLDRPEKRFLAKRLSACGWLRVEQPVRAPVARW
;
A
#
# COMPACT_ATOMS: atom_id res chain seq x y z
N MET A 1 23.99 -73.98 -29.20
CA MET A 1 24.30 -73.66 -30.60
C MET A 1 23.67 -72.30 -30.93
N PRO A 2 24.37 -71.44 -31.69
CA PRO A 2 25.14 -70.28 -31.17
C PRO A 2 24.68 -68.95 -31.84
N HIS A 3 25.19 -67.73 -31.60
CA HIS A 3 26.56 -67.16 -31.60
C HIS A 3 26.54 -65.83 -30.80
N LEU A 4 27.47 -65.37 -29.94
CA LEU A 4 28.95 -65.35 -29.84
C LEU A 4 29.69 -64.49 -30.88
N VAL A 5 30.05 -63.24 -30.50
CA VAL A 5 31.25 -62.46 -30.87
C VAL A 5 31.53 -61.52 -29.68
N SER A 6 32.54 -61.64 -28.78
CA SER A 6 34.00 -61.81 -28.85
C SER A 6 34.77 -60.60 -29.41
N ARG A 7 35.36 -59.78 -28.51
CA ARG A 7 36.65 -59.11 -28.73
C ARG A 7 37.50 -59.18 -27.46
N ARG A 8 38.66 -59.86 -27.58
CA ARG A 8 39.78 -59.90 -26.62
C ARG A 8 40.85 -58.90 -27.05
N LEU A 9 41.66 -58.40 -26.11
CA LEU A 9 43.09 -58.06 -26.24
C LEU A 9 43.68 -57.97 -24.81
N ARG A 10 44.24 -59.08 -24.30
CA ARG A 10 45.67 -59.36 -23.99
C ARG A 10 46.27 -58.61 -22.77
N PRO A 11 46.76 -59.33 -21.74
CA PRO A 11 47.53 -58.74 -20.64
C PRO A 11 49.02 -58.70 -21.01
N VAL A 12 49.70 -57.59 -20.74
CA VAL A 12 51.16 -57.49 -20.81
C VAL A 12 51.71 -57.53 -19.40
N LEU A 13 52.52 -58.56 -19.16
CA LEU A 13 53.37 -58.77 -18.00
C LEU A 13 54.55 -57.79 -18.07
N LEU A 14 54.84 -57.03 -17.02
CA LEU A 14 56.13 -56.34 -16.88
C LEU A 14 56.65 -56.46 -15.44
N CYS A 15 57.86 -57.01 -15.35
CA CYS A 15 58.62 -57.30 -14.13
C CYS A 15 58.85 -56.08 -13.24
N LEU A 16 58.64 -56.25 -11.93
CA LEU A 16 59.16 -55.35 -10.89
C LEU A 16 60.69 -55.51 -10.80
N LEU A 17 61.42 -54.44 -11.08
CA LEU A 17 62.81 -54.25 -10.65
C LEU A 17 62.78 -53.42 -9.36
N LEU A 18 63.19 -54.04 -8.25
CA LEU A 18 63.37 -53.40 -6.95
C LEU A 18 64.66 -52.55 -7.00
N ALA A 19 64.52 -51.23 -7.08
CA ALA A 19 65.62 -50.30 -6.81
C ALA A 19 65.49 -49.79 -5.38
N LEU A 20 66.45 -50.14 -4.50
CA LEU A 20 66.62 -49.48 -3.21
C LEU A 20 66.98 -48.02 -3.46
N VAL A 21 66.03 -47.12 -3.27
CA VAL A 21 66.26 -45.68 -3.18
C VAL A 21 66.38 -45.35 -1.70
N LEU A 22 67.59 -45.08 -1.24
CA LEU A 22 67.82 -44.42 0.05
C LEU A 22 67.08 -43.07 0.02
N PRO A 23 66.35 -42.68 1.08
CA PRO A 23 65.71 -41.38 1.12
C PRO A 23 66.82 -40.33 1.08
N ALA A 24 66.84 -39.52 0.01
CA ALA A 24 67.62 -38.30 0.00
C ALA A 24 67.21 -37.50 1.23
N ALA A 25 68.17 -37.14 2.08
CA ALA A 25 67.94 -36.26 3.19
C ALA A 25 67.21 -35.02 2.65
N SER A 26 65.98 -34.82 3.11
CA SER A 26 65.22 -33.61 2.84
C SER A 26 66.13 -32.43 3.17
N PRO A 27 66.25 -31.41 2.29
CA PRO A 27 66.96 -30.20 2.68
C PRO A 27 66.23 -29.68 3.91
N SER A 28 66.93 -29.65 5.05
CA SER A 28 66.43 -28.95 6.23
C SER A 28 66.11 -27.54 5.79
N ALA A 29 64.83 -27.17 5.84
CA ALA A 29 64.39 -25.82 5.61
C ALA A 29 65.21 -24.92 6.53
N VAL A 30 66.04 -24.06 5.94
CA VAL A 30 66.69 -22.99 6.68
C VAL A 30 65.56 -22.05 7.08
N ALA A 31 65.20 -22.03 8.36
CA ALA A 31 64.20 -21.10 8.89
C ALA A 31 64.61 -19.67 8.49
N ALA A 32 63.80 -18.99 7.66
CA ALA A 32 63.98 -17.56 7.47
C ALA A 32 63.53 -16.84 8.74
N ALA A 33 64.20 -15.75 9.09
CA ALA A 33 63.96 -15.04 10.33
C ALA A 33 62.63 -14.27 10.25
N GLU A 34 61.75 -14.53 11.22
CA GLU A 34 60.61 -13.68 11.57
C GLU A 34 61.00 -12.20 11.48
N THR A 35 60.28 -11.42 10.67
CA THR A 35 60.54 -9.98 10.53
C THR A 35 59.54 -9.21 11.37
N CYS A 36 60.05 -8.26 12.14
CA CYS A 36 59.26 -7.51 13.11
C CYS A 36 59.49 -6.00 13.04
N THR A 37 58.53 -5.25 13.56
CA THR A 37 58.66 -3.81 13.82
C THR A 37 58.21 -3.51 15.24
N ASP A 38 59.07 -2.81 15.99
CA ASP A 38 58.78 -2.32 17.33
C ASP A 38 58.27 -0.87 17.24
N THR A 39 57.06 -0.65 17.73
CA THR A 39 56.41 0.67 17.76
C THR A 39 56.30 1.15 19.21
N PRO A 40 57.04 2.21 19.61
CA PRO A 40 56.89 2.81 20.93
C PRO A 40 55.54 3.50 21.10
N ALA A 41 54.89 3.27 22.24
CA ALA A 41 53.66 3.92 22.67
C ALA A 41 53.84 4.53 24.07
N SER A 42 52.80 5.21 24.59
CA SER A 42 52.86 5.85 25.91
C SER A 42 52.93 4.83 27.04
N GLY A 43 54.16 4.42 27.40
CA GLY A 43 54.44 3.52 28.52
C GLY A 43 54.57 2.05 28.14
N TYR A 44 54.64 1.69 26.85
CA TYR A 44 54.92 0.32 26.40
C TYR A 44 55.47 0.31 24.96
N ILE A 45 55.98 -0.82 24.51
CA ILE A 45 56.40 -1.06 23.12
C ILE A 45 55.60 -2.25 22.58
N VAL A 46 54.93 -2.07 21.46
CA VAL A 46 54.26 -3.15 20.72
C VAL A 46 55.14 -3.60 19.57
N ARG A 47 55.37 -4.91 19.50
CA ARG A 47 56.06 -5.59 18.41
C ARG A 47 55.03 -6.26 17.52
N VAL A 48 55.10 -5.99 16.22
CA VAL A 48 54.28 -6.67 15.19
C VAL A 48 55.23 -7.43 14.28
N CYS A 49 54.96 -8.72 14.08
CA CYS A 49 55.79 -9.62 13.28
C CYS A 49 54.99 -10.31 12.19
N LEU A 50 55.64 -10.51 11.04
CA LEU A 50 55.19 -11.44 10.01
C LEU A 50 56.03 -12.72 10.14
N VAL A 51 55.37 -13.82 10.52
CA VAL A 51 56.00 -15.10 10.84
C VAL A 51 56.10 -16.01 9.61
N ALA A 52 55.12 -15.96 8.71
CA ALA A 52 55.12 -16.69 7.45
C ALA A 52 54.32 -15.92 6.37
N PRO A 53 54.70 -15.99 5.07
CA PRO A 53 55.68 -16.91 4.45
C PRO A 53 57.14 -16.41 4.41
N ASP A 54 58.09 -17.36 4.35
CA ASP A 54 59.55 -17.16 4.28
C ASP A 54 60.03 -16.74 2.86
N GLY A 55 60.69 -15.58 2.70
CA GLY A 55 61.57 -15.31 1.54
C GLY A 55 60.90 -15.04 0.17
N LEU A 56 59.71 -14.44 0.17
CA LEU A 56 58.87 -14.04 -0.97
C LEU A 56 59.54 -13.66 -2.32
N VAL A 57 59.59 -14.62 -3.25
CA VAL A 57 59.62 -14.38 -4.70
C VAL A 57 58.71 -15.42 -5.36
N ILE A 58 57.52 -15.00 -5.82
CA ILE A 58 56.50 -15.79 -6.55
C ILE A 58 55.59 -16.65 -5.65
N LEU A 59 54.45 -16.07 -5.25
CA LEU A 59 53.31 -16.81 -4.71
C LEU A 59 52.26 -17.00 -5.80
N GLY A 60 51.84 -18.25 -6.01
CA GLY A 60 50.64 -18.62 -6.76
C GLY A 60 49.84 -19.65 -5.97
N GLY A 61 48.52 -19.48 -5.89
CA GLY A 61 47.63 -20.39 -5.15
C GLY A 61 47.21 -19.84 -3.77
N GLN A 62 47.03 -20.74 -2.80
CA GLN A 62 46.69 -20.41 -1.41
C GLN A 62 47.94 -20.37 -0.55
N VAL A 63 48.06 -19.35 0.29
CA VAL A 63 49.23 -19.09 1.14
C VAL A 63 48.77 -18.78 2.55
N ASP A 64 49.25 -19.53 3.53
CA ASP A 64 48.95 -19.25 4.93
C ASP A 64 49.87 -18.14 5.43
N VAL A 65 49.27 -17.02 5.82
CA VAL A 65 49.94 -15.88 6.42
C VAL A 65 49.76 -15.94 7.92
N VAL A 66 50.87 -15.81 8.65
CA VAL A 66 50.88 -15.86 10.11
C VAL A 66 51.53 -14.57 10.63
N ALA A 67 50.85 -13.92 11.56
CA ALA A 67 51.30 -12.71 12.22
C ALA A 67 51.33 -12.89 13.73
N ARG A 68 52.27 -12.22 14.39
CA ARG A 68 52.34 -12.19 15.86
C ARG A 68 52.39 -10.76 16.36
N VAL A 69 51.71 -10.51 17.48
CA VAL A 69 51.70 -9.21 18.15
C VAL A 69 52.04 -9.41 19.62
N GLU A 70 53.08 -8.73 20.11
CA GLU A 70 53.56 -8.85 21.48
C GLU A 70 53.77 -7.47 22.11
N ILE A 71 53.43 -7.31 23.38
CA ILE A 71 53.86 -6.16 24.18
C ILE A 71 55.21 -6.51 24.81
N VAL A 72 56.31 -6.08 24.17
CA VAL A 72 57.68 -6.52 24.52
C VAL A 72 58.29 -5.75 25.68
N SER A 73 57.71 -4.62 26.05
CA SER A 73 58.03 -3.90 27.30
C SER A 73 56.85 -3.04 27.72
N ALA A 74 56.59 -2.91 29.02
CA ALA A 74 55.54 -2.04 29.54
C ALA A 74 55.90 -1.48 30.93
N THR A 75 55.70 -0.18 31.13
CA THR A 75 55.79 0.54 32.41
C THR A 75 54.40 0.93 32.95
N VAL A 76 53.35 0.66 32.17
CA VAL A 76 51.93 0.77 32.54
C VAL A 76 51.26 -0.58 32.27
N PRO A 77 50.05 -0.86 32.79
CA PRO A 77 49.30 -2.05 32.41
C PRO A 77 49.21 -2.18 30.89
N ALA A 78 49.64 -3.31 30.35
CA ALA A 78 49.68 -3.53 28.91
C ALA A 78 48.26 -3.56 28.33
N PRO A 79 47.97 -2.84 27.24
CA PRO A 79 46.70 -2.98 26.55
C PRO A 79 46.61 -4.36 25.88
N SER A 80 45.38 -4.80 25.63
CA SER A 80 45.12 -6.00 24.84
C SER A 80 45.13 -5.65 23.35
N VAL A 81 45.44 -6.65 22.52
CA VAL A 81 45.23 -6.54 21.07
C VAL A 81 43.74 -6.69 20.80
N ASN A 82 43.13 -5.70 20.17
CA ASN A 82 41.71 -5.76 19.78
C ASN A 82 41.52 -6.55 18.48
N ARG A 83 42.42 -6.37 17.52
CA ARG A 83 42.43 -7.08 16.23
C ARG A 83 43.72 -6.86 15.45
N VAL A 84 43.98 -7.74 14.49
CA VAL A 84 45.03 -7.61 13.47
C VAL A 84 44.41 -7.48 12.09
N VAL A 85 44.82 -6.46 11.34
CA VAL A 85 44.36 -6.18 9.99
C VAL A 85 45.45 -6.54 8.99
N PHE A 86 45.09 -7.33 7.98
CA PHE A 86 45.98 -7.68 6.88
C PHE A 86 45.65 -6.85 5.64
N LYS A 87 46.69 -6.29 5.00
CA LYS A 87 46.54 -5.53 3.75
C LYS A 87 47.63 -5.87 2.74
N TYR A 88 47.33 -5.65 1.46
CA TYR A 88 48.32 -5.69 0.39
C TYR A 88 48.11 -4.53 -0.57
N ARG A 89 49.17 -3.75 -0.86
CA ARG A 89 49.09 -2.52 -1.67
C ARG A 89 48.02 -1.54 -1.16
N ASP A 90 47.95 -1.37 0.15
CA ASP A 90 46.93 -0.59 0.88
C ASP A 90 45.48 -1.10 0.74
N GLU A 91 45.25 -2.17 -0.03
CA GLU A 91 43.95 -2.83 -0.11
C GLU A 91 43.72 -3.70 1.13
N TYR A 92 42.56 -3.51 1.74
CA TYR A 92 42.11 -4.29 2.87
C TYR A 92 41.83 -5.73 2.45
N LEU A 93 42.47 -6.70 3.12
CA LEU A 93 42.21 -8.12 2.89
C LEU A 93 41.21 -8.63 3.93
N LEU A 94 41.60 -8.69 5.19
CA LEU A 94 40.70 -9.11 6.28
C LEU A 94 41.16 -8.57 7.64
N SER A 95 40.29 -8.66 8.64
CA SER A 95 40.62 -8.47 10.05
C SER A 95 40.45 -9.79 10.78
N ASP A 96 41.43 -10.11 11.62
CA ASP A 96 41.40 -11.22 12.57
C ASP A 96 41.22 -10.63 13.98
N ASN A 97 40.11 -10.99 14.62
CA ASN A 97 39.67 -10.41 15.90
C ASN A 97 40.10 -11.24 17.12
N ASP A 98 40.62 -12.45 16.92
CA ASP A 98 40.95 -13.35 18.02
C ASP A 98 42.22 -14.13 17.68
N ALA A 99 43.26 -13.98 18.51
CA ALA A 99 44.47 -14.77 18.32
C ALA A 99 44.15 -16.25 18.56
N ASP A 100 44.83 -17.13 17.83
CA ASP A 100 44.74 -18.56 18.09
C ASP A 100 45.09 -18.84 19.57
N PRO A 101 44.22 -19.54 20.33
CA PRO A 101 44.35 -19.63 21.78
C PRO A 101 45.60 -20.42 22.21
N VAL A 102 46.18 -21.23 21.32
CA VAL A 102 47.34 -22.07 21.61
C VAL A 102 48.63 -21.36 21.20
N THR A 103 48.67 -20.84 19.98
CA THR A 103 49.87 -20.24 19.38
C THR A 103 49.99 -18.75 19.65
N GLN A 104 48.90 -18.07 20.01
CA GLN A 104 48.78 -16.62 20.13
C GLN A 104 49.10 -15.87 18.81
N ASP A 105 49.02 -16.58 17.69
CA ASP A 105 49.23 -16.02 16.36
C ASP A 105 47.89 -15.62 15.71
N TYR A 106 47.93 -14.62 14.83
CA TYR A 106 46.84 -14.21 13.95
C TYR A 106 47.08 -14.77 12.55
N ARG A 107 46.01 -15.20 11.86
CA ARG A 107 46.17 -16.00 10.64
C ARG A 107 45.23 -15.56 9.53
N MET A 108 45.69 -15.71 8.30
CA MET A 108 44.80 -15.72 7.13
C MET A 108 45.30 -16.68 6.06
N THR A 109 44.36 -17.34 5.38
CA THR A 109 44.61 -18.02 4.11
C THR A 109 44.48 -16.99 2.99
N TRP A 110 45.62 -16.59 2.42
CA TRP A 110 45.68 -15.70 1.28
C TRP A 110 45.53 -16.46 -0.03
N ARG A 111 44.32 -16.42 -0.62
CA ARG A 111 44.11 -16.85 -2.00
C ARG A 111 44.64 -15.77 -2.95
N THR A 112 45.91 -15.88 -3.31
CA THR A 112 46.61 -14.89 -4.16
C THR A 112 46.00 -14.74 -5.54
N THR A 113 45.33 -15.77 -6.05
CA THR A 113 44.68 -15.77 -7.38
C THR A 113 43.49 -14.81 -7.49
N ARG A 114 43.08 -14.12 -6.41
CA ARG A 114 42.11 -13.02 -6.46
C ARG A 114 42.76 -11.65 -6.75
N MET A 115 44.10 -11.59 -6.81
CA MET A 115 44.86 -10.36 -6.99
C MET A 115 45.67 -10.40 -8.28
N VAL A 116 45.76 -9.25 -8.95
CA VAL A 116 46.61 -9.07 -10.14
C VAL A 116 48.08 -9.11 -9.74
N ASP A 117 48.88 -9.71 -10.62
CA ASP A 117 50.33 -9.81 -10.49
C ASP A 117 51.05 -8.48 -10.22
N GLY A 118 52.27 -8.62 -9.70
CA GLY A 118 53.26 -7.57 -9.52
C GLY A 118 53.68 -7.38 -8.07
N THR A 119 54.51 -6.37 -7.86
CA THR A 119 55.12 -6.06 -6.56
C THR A 119 54.29 -5.07 -5.74
N GLY A 120 54.31 -5.22 -4.42
CA GLY A 120 53.63 -4.35 -3.47
C GLY A 120 54.14 -4.56 -2.05
N SER A 121 53.58 -3.80 -1.10
CA SER A 121 53.82 -4.01 0.33
C SER A 121 52.66 -4.76 0.94
N PHE A 122 52.96 -5.81 1.69
CA PHE A 122 52.04 -6.46 2.61
C PHE A 122 52.16 -5.79 3.97
N GLU A 123 51.03 -5.43 4.57
CA GLU A 123 50.95 -4.80 5.88
C GLU A 123 50.23 -5.73 6.86
N VAL A 124 50.84 -5.96 8.01
CA VAL A 124 50.17 -6.50 9.20
C VAL A 124 50.03 -5.34 10.17
N LYS A 125 48.79 -5.03 10.55
CA LYS A 125 48.48 -3.87 11.41
C LYS A 125 47.72 -4.30 12.65
N ALA A 126 48.35 -4.16 13.81
CA ALA A 126 47.72 -4.36 15.10
C ALA A 126 46.94 -3.11 15.54
N ARG A 127 45.74 -3.31 16.08
CA ARG A 127 44.96 -2.28 16.79
C ARG A 127 44.81 -2.71 18.25
N LEU A 128 45.21 -1.84 19.18
CA LEU A 128 45.18 -2.11 20.61
C LEU A 128 43.94 -1.51 21.29
N SER A 129 43.66 -1.94 22.52
CA SER A 129 42.48 -1.52 23.31
C SER A 129 42.47 -0.04 23.71
N ASP A 130 43.62 0.61 23.71
CA ASP A 130 43.81 2.04 23.93
C ASP A 130 43.84 2.87 22.62
N ALA A 131 43.41 2.26 21.51
CA ALA A 131 43.38 2.82 20.16
C ALA A 131 44.76 3.11 19.52
N VAL A 132 45.86 2.63 20.12
CA VAL A 132 47.16 2.64 19.44
C VAL A 132 47.14 1.65 18.27
N GLU A 133 47.75 2.07 17.16
CA GLU A 133 47.95 1.24 15.98
C GLU A 133 49.45 1.04 15.73
N ALA A 134 49.85 -0.18 15.38
CA ALA A 134 51.22 -0.51 15.03
C ALA A 134 51.25 -1.41 13.79
N SER A 135 52.17 -1.15 12.88
CA SER A 135 52.25 -1.88 11.60
C SER A 135 53.64 -2.49 11.39
N HIS A 136 53.67 -3.65 10.75
CA HIS A 136 54.84 -4.22 10.11
C HIS A 136 54.59 -4.33 8.60
N PHE A 137 55.61 -4.04 7.80
CA PHE A 137 55.54 -4.06 6.34
C PHE A 137 56.57 -5.02 5.77
N ALA A 138 56.14 -5.85 4.82
CA ALA A 138 57.00 -6.76 4.07
C ALA A 138 56.80 -6.58 2.56
N PRO A 139 57.87 -6.47 1.76
CA PRO A 139 57.75 -6.44 0.31
C PRO A 139 57.31 -7.82 -0.22
N VAL A 140 56.33 -7.84 -1.11
CA VAL A 140 55.76 -9.05 -1.73
C VAL A 140 55.69 -8.85 -3.24
N THR A 141 56.05 -9.88 -4.01
CA THR A 141 55.77 -9.93 -5.46
C THR A 141 54.87 -11.12 -5.78
N LEU A 142 53.68 -10.81 -6.31
CA LEU A 142 52.76 -11.81 -6.85
C LEU A 142 53.12 -12.11 -8.30
N ALA A 143 53.20 -13.40 -8.62
CA ALA A 143 53.43 -13.93 -9.97
C ALA A 143 52.61 -15.23 -10.12
N ASN A 144 51.30 -15.07 -9.87
CA ASN A 144 50.27 -16.10 -9.90
C ASN A 144 49.63 -16.25 -11.29
N GLY A 145 50.02 -15.41 -12.27
CA GLY A 145 49.52 -15.45 -13.65
C GLY A 145 48.18 -14.71 -13.87
N VAL A 146 47.67 -14.02 -12.85
CA VAL A 146 46.41 -13.28 -12.90
C VAL A 146 46.67 -11.87 -13.41
N THR A 147 46.10 -11.56 -14.58
CA THR A 147 46.11 -10.21 -15.18
C THR A 147 44.83 -9.44 -14.87
N THR A 148 43.74 -10.16 -14.60
CA THR A 148 42.45 -9.63 -14.16
C THR A 148 41.86 -10.61 -13.15
N PRO A 149 41.36 -10.16 -11.98
CA PRO A 149 40.77 -11.07 -11.00
C PRO A 149 39.64 -11.91 -11.61
N PRO A 150 39.51 -13.20 -11.22
CA PRO A 150 38.42 -14.04 -11.69
C PRO A 150 37.07 -13.44 -11.33
N VAL A 151 36.13 -13.45 -12.27
CA VAL A 151 34.73 -13.08 -12.03
C VAL A 151 33.94 -14.36 -11.77
N ASN A 152 33.17 -14.41 -10.68
CA ASN A 152 32.25 -15.53 -10.47
C ASN A 152 31.10 -15.46 -11.49
N THR A 153 30.95 -16.52 -12.30
CA THR A 153 29.89 -16.64 -13.31
C THR A 153 28.76 -17.58 -12.89
N ARG A 154 28.79 -18.10 -11.66
CA ARG A 154 27.73 -18.98 -11.14
C ARG A 154 26.49 -18.15 -10.83
N ALA A 155 25.34 -18.82 -10.80
CA ALA A 155 24.06 -18.20 -10.47
C ALA A 155 23.49 -18.81 -9.21
N PHE A 156 23.03 -17.96 -8.30
CA PHE A 156 22.48 -18.37 -7.03
C PHE A 156 21.26 -19.24 -7.24
N GLN A 157 21.16 -20.27 -6.41
CA GLN A 157 20.02 -21.16 -6.36
C GLN A 157 19.45 -21.09 -4.97
N VAL A 158 18.17 -20.75 -4.85
CA VAL A 158 17.54 -20.73 -3.54
C VAL A 158 17.59 -22.14 -2.94
N ARG A 159 18.08 -22.25 -1.70
CA ARG A 159 18.13 -23.52 -0.97
C ARG A 159 16.75 -23.83 -0.43
N GLN A 160 16.28 -25.05 -0.70
CA GLN A 160 15.02 -25.59 -0.18
C GLN A 160 15.20 -26.30 1.18
N GLY A 161 16.45 -26.45 1.61
CA GLY A 161 16.80 -27.14 2.85
C GLY A 161 16.69 -28.66 2.72
N THR A 162 16.79 -29.33 3.87
CA THR A 162 16.65 -30.79 3.97
C THR A 162 15.21 -31.18 4.35
N THR A 163 14.82 -32.41 4.02
CA THR A 163 13.52 -32.95 4.44
C THR A 163 13.54 -33.26 5.94
N PRO A 164 12.59 -32.75 6.74
CA PRO A 164 12.48 -33.10 8.16
C PRO A 164 12.14 -34.58 8.34
N ALA A 165 12.53 -35.15 9.48
CA ALA A 165 12.15 -36.51 9.85
C ALA A 165 10.61 -36.64 9.92
N PRO A 166 10.02 -37.82 9.62
CA PRO A 166 8.58 -38.02 9.70
C PRO A 166 8.00 -37.58 11.06
N GLY A 167 7.01 -36.68 11.02
CA GLY A 167 6.37 -36.12 12.23
C GLY A 167 7.15 -34.98 12.90
N ALA A 168 8.35 -34.65 12.46
CA ALA A 168 9.08 -33.47 12.91
C ALA A 168 8.65 -32.21 12.14
N ARG A 169 8.71 -31.06 12.80
CA ARG A 169 8.50 -29.75 12.17
C ARG A 169 9.70 -29.38 11.31
N PHE A 170 9.48 -28.58 10.27
CA PHE A 170 10.58 -28.03 9.48
C PHE A 170 11.32 -26.98 10.31
N ARG A 171 12.63 -27.15 10.49
CA ARG A 171 13.44 -26.29 11.34
C ARG A 171 14.24 -25.29 10.54
N LEU A 172 13.89 -24.02 10.67
CA LEU A 172 14.65 -22.88 10.18
C LEU A 172 15.48 -22.30 11.33
N ALA A 173 16.81 -22.32 11.22
CA ALA A 173 17.68 -21.55 12.08
C ALA A 173 17.88 -20.14 11.48
N ALA A 174 17.98 -19.12 12.33
CA ALA A 174 18.23 -17.75 11.90
C ALA A 174 19.26 -17.08 12.83
N VAL A 175 20.25 -16.43 12.22
CA VAL A 175 21.38 -15.80 12.91
C VAL A 175 22.03 -14.76 12.00
N GLY A 176 22.42 -13.62 12.54
CA GLY A 176 23.23 -12.61 11.85
C GLY A 176 24.44 -12.22 12.68
N ASP A 177 25.29 -11.39 12.10
CA ASP A 177 26.37 -10.70 12.80
C ASP A 177 27.37 -11.65 13.48
N GLY A 178 27.59 -12.78 12.80
CA GLY A 178 28.26 -13.91 13.38
C GLY A 178 29.71 -14.02 12.95
N SER A 179 29.98 -13.86 11.66
CA SER A 179 31.25 -14.33 11.12
C SER A 179 32.34 -13.30 11.34
N ASP A 180 33.35 -13.59 12.16
CA ASP A 180 34.47 -12.68 12.46
C ASP A 180 35.80 -13.39 12.78
N GLY A 181 35.84 -14.72 12.64
CA GLY A 181 37.03 -15.54 12.88
C GLY A 181 37.26 -15.92 14.34
N SER A 182 36.41 -15.47 15.28
CA SER A 182 36.58 -15.77 16.71
C SER A 182 36.04 -17.15 17.12
N LEU A 183 36.48 -17.67 18.27
CA LEU A 183 35.91 -18.91 18.82
C LEU A 183 34.43 -18.77 19.22
N ARG A 184 33.94 -17.53 19.38
CA ARG A 184 32.54 -17.27 19.76
C ARG A 184 31.58 -17.63 18.64
N GLU A 185 31.95 -17.36 17.38
CA GLU A 185 31.13 -17.76 16.23
C GLU A 185 31.04 -19.28 16.09
N GLU A 186 32.13 -20.01 16.36
CA GLU A 186 32.16 -21.47 16.32
C GLU A 186 31.23 -22.08 17.36
N GLN A 187 31.17 -21.50 18.57
CA GLN A 187 30.24 -21.95 19.63
C GLN A 187 28.77 -21.77 19.24
N VAL A 188 28.42 -20.64 18.62
CA VAL A 188 27.05 -20.42 18.12
C VAL A 188 26.75 -21.36 16.96
N ALA A 189 27.71 -21.59 16.05
CA ALA A 189 27.57 -22.54 14.95
C ALA A 189 27.40 -23.99 15.46
N ASP A 190 28.14 -24.41 16.48
CA ASP A 190 27.97 -25.71 17.13
C ASP A 190 26.59 -25.87 17.76
N GLN A 191 26.10 -24.81 18.41
CA GLN A 191 24.77 -24.80 18.98
C GLN A 191 23.70 -24.96 17.89
N ILE A 192 23.83 -24.26 16.75
CA ILE A 192 22.92 -24.44 15.60
C ILE A 192 23.03 -25.87 15.04
N ALA A 193 24.25 -26.39 14.89
CA ALA A 193 24.49 -27.74 14.36
C ALA A 193 23.80 -28.82 15.21
N SER A 194 23.78 -28.65 16.54
CA SER A 194 23.11 -29.57 17.46
C SER A 194 21.61 -29.72 17.18
N TRP A 195 20.98 -28.77 16.50
CA TRP A 195 19.56 -28.83 16.16
C TRP A 195 19.27 -29.59 14.87
N SER A 196 20.29 -29.91 14.07
CA SER A 196 20.14 -30.45 12.72
C SER A 196 19.12 -29.65 11.89
N PRO A 197 19.36 -28.34 11.68
CA PRO A 197 18.39 -27.48 11.00
C PRO A 197 18.15 -27.94 9.56
N ASN A 198 16.93 -27.75 9.08
CA ASN A 198 16.60 -28.02 7.69
C ASN A 198 17.09 -26.89 6.79
N LEU A 199 17.06 -25.65 7.27
CA LEU A 199 17.47 -24.46 6.54
C LEU A 199 18.11 -23.44 7.50
N LEU A 200 19.02 -22.61 6.99
CA LEU A 200 19.59 -21.47 7.70
C LEU A 200 19.26 -20.17 6.96
N ALA A 201 18.68 -19.20 7.67
CA ALA A 201 18.64 -17.81 7.24
C ALA A 201 19.83 -17.06 7.87
N TYR A 202 20.82 -16.69 7.06
CA TYR A 202 21.94 -15.86 7.54
C TYR A 202 21.60 -14.38 7.35
N LEU A 203 21.56 -13.62 8.44
CA LEU A 203 20.94 -12.30 8.50
C LEU A 203 21.92 -11.15 8.20
N GLY A 204 22.98 -11.40 7.44
CA GLY A 204 23.98 -10.42 7.03
C GLY A 204 25.11 -10.20 8.04
N ASP A 205 26.09 -9.41 7.63
CA ASP A 205 27.33 -9.05 8.35
C ASP A 205 28.30 -10.20 8.62
N ALA A 206 29.15 -10.47 7.63
CA ALA A 206 30.48 -11.03 7.80
C ALA A 206 31.48 -9.90 8.10
N TYR A 207 32.13 -9.98 9.25
CA TYR A 207 33.02 -8.97 9.77
C TYR A 207 34.43 -9.11 9.22
N GLU A 208 35.12 -7.99 9.10
CA GLU A 208 34.72 -6.62 9.45
C GLU A 208 34.15 -5.82 8.28
N ARG A 209 34.29 -6.27 7.04
CA ARG A 209 33.88 -5.52 5.85
C ARG A 209 33.20 -6.38 4.77
N GLY A 210 32.92 -7.65 5.05
CA GLY A 210 32.44 -8.62 4.08
C GLY A 210 33.34 -8.77 2.85
N SER A 211 34.66 -8.69 3.03
CA SER A 211 35.63 -8.85 1.94
C SER A 211 35.62 -10.29 1.39
N TYR A 212 36.20 -10.48 0.20
CA TYR A 212 36.43 -11.82 -0.35
C TYR A 212 37.17 -12.74 0.62
N TYR A 213 38.14 -12.19 1.34
CA TYR A 213 38.98 -12.97 2.25
C TYR A 213 38.29 -13.24 3.58
N GLU A 214 37.38 -12.38 4.04
CA GLU A 214 36.55 -12.65 5.20
C GLU A 214 35.52 -13.73 4.90
N TYR A 215 34.92 -13.73 3.70
CA TYR A 215 34.10 -14.85 3.26
C TYR A 215 34.91 -16.14 3.10
N ASP A 216 36.08 -16.08 2.46
CA ASP A 216 36.94 -17.27 2.23
C ASP A 216 37.54 -17.84 3.54
N ASN A 217 37.80 -17.02 4.57
CA ASN A 217 38.45 -17.45 5.82
C ASN A 217 37.48 -17.63 6.98
N TRP A 218 36.59 -16.65 7.20
CA TRP A 218 35.69 -16.63 8.36
C TRP A 218 34.37 -17.31 8.03
N TYR A 219 33.64 -16.82 7.04
CA TYR A 219 32.32 -17.40 6.77
C TYR A 219 32.45 -18.85 6.30
N ALA A 220 33.39 -19.12 5.38
CA ALA A 220 33.61 -20.46 4.84
C ALA A 220 34.25 -21.44 5.85
N ASN A 221 34.59 -21.00 7.06
CA ASN A 221 35.17 -21.86 8.08
C ASN A 221 34.24 -23.06 8.35
N PRO A 222 34.69 -24.32 8.16
CA PRO A 222 33.88 -25.50 8.43
C PRO A 222 33.60 -25.71 9.93
N ARG A 223 34.35 -25.06 10.82
CA ARG A 223 34.03 -24.96 12.25
C ARG A 223 33.14 -23.76 12.58
N GLY A 224 32.97 -22.82 11.67
CA GLY A 224 32.03 -21.72 11.80
C GLY A 224 30.72 -22.00 11.05
N TYR A 225 30.17 -20.95 10.46
CA TYR A 225 28.92 -20.97 9.69
C TYR A 225 29.04 -21.70 8.34
N GLY A 226 30.26 -21.84 7.80
CA GLY A 226 30.51 -22.43 6.49
C GLY A 226 30.00 -23.86 6.34
N ARG A 227 29.92 -24.59 7.45
CA ARG A 227 29.33 -25.94 7.51
C ARG A 227 27.85 -25.99 7.08
N PHE A 228 27.14 -24.86 7.10
CA PHE A 228 25.74 -24.76 6.72
C PHE A 228 25.52 -24.25 5.31
N ARG A 229 26.57 -23.91 4.56
CA ARG A 229 26.47 -23.23 3.25
C ARG A 229 25.45 -23.85 2.30
N ASP A 230 25.34 -25.18 2.28
CA ASP A 230 24.44 -25.89 1.38
C ASP A 230 22.95 -25.77 1.75
N ILE A 231 22.64 -25.34 2.96
CA ILE A 231 21.28 -25.09 3.46
C ILE A 231 21.04 -23.60 3.78
N THR A 232 21.98 -22.71 3.45
CA THR A 232 21.87 -21.29 3.76
C THR A 232 21.21 -20.50 2.63
N ASN A 233 20.23 -19.68 3.00
CA ASN A 233 19.77 -18.54 2.22
C ASN A 233 20.16 -17.24 2.95
N PRO A 234 21.05 -16.41 2.38
CA PRO A 234 21.58 -15.23 3.05
C PRO A 234 20.80 -13.95 2.71
N THR A 235 20.93 -12.94 3.56
CA THR A 235 20.68 -11.52 3.21
C THR A 235 21.96 -10.71 3.40
N VAL A 236 22.09 -9.57 2.73
CA VAL A 236 23.26 -8.70 2.81
C VAL A 236 23.11 -7.69 3.95
N GLY A 237 24.20 -7.43 4.68
CA GLY A 237 24.26 -6.44 5.76
C GLY A 237 25.02 -5.17 5.38
N ASN A 238 25.20 -4.27 6.35
CA ASN A 238 25.92 -3.02 6.09
C ASN A 238 27.44 -3.21 6.09
N HIS A 239 27.96 -4.22 6.80
CA HIS A 239 29.40 -4.47 6.82
C HIS A 239 29.89 -4.88 5.43
N GLU A 240 29.11 -5.64 4.67
CA GLU A 240 29.44 -6.01 3.29
C GLU A 240 29.69 -4.82 2.36
N TYR A 241 28.94 -3.71 2.54
CA TYR A 241 29.07 -2.53 1.69
C TYR A 241 30.28 -1.64 2.04
N LEU A 242 31.03 -1.96 3.10
CA LEU A 242 32.34 -1.36 3.35
C LEU A 242 33.38 -1.78 2.30
N VAL A 243 33.07 -2.81 1.51
CA VAL A 243 33.70 -3.11 0.22
C VAL A 243 32.77 -2.61 -0.90
N PRO A 244 33.28 -1.86 -1.90
CA PRO A 244 32.45 -1.34 -2.99
C PRO A 244 31.58 -2.41 -3.65
N GLY A 245 30.27 -2.17 -3.65
CA GLY A 245 29.28 -3.06 -4.25
C GLY A 245 29.08 -4.39 -3.53
N ALA A 246 29.53 -4.53 -2.27
CA ALA A 246 29.44 -5.77 -1.50
C ALA A 246 30.01 -7.00 -2.25
N ALA A 247 31.11 -6.78 -2.97
CA ALA A 247 31.62 -7.73 -3.96
C ALA A 247 31.98 -9.10 -3.37
N GLY A 248 32.45 -9.16 -2.10
CA GLY A 248 32.75 -10.41 -1.41
C GLY A 248 31.50 -11.26 -1.14
N TYR A 249 30.41 -10.62 -0.69
CA TYR A 249 29.12 -11.29 -0.45
C TYR A 249 28.53 -11.88 -1.73
N PHE A 250 28.44 -11.07 -2.78
CA PHE A 250 27.86 -11.52 -4.05
C PHE A 250 28.71 -12.61 -4.71
N ASP A 251 30.03 -12.54 -4.60
CA ASP A 251 30.92 -13.61 -5.08
C ASP A 251 30.73 -14.92 -4.31
N TYR A 252 30.72 -14.88 -2.98
CA TYR A 252 30.63 -16.08 -2.15
C TYR A 252 29.31 -16.83 -2.33
N TRP A 253 28.21 -16.07 -2.48
CA TRP A 253 26.86 -16.59 -2.65
C TRP A 253 26.43 -16.78 -4.11
N ASP A 254 27.39 -16.95 -5.02
CA ASP A 254 27.15 -17.29 -6.42
C ASP A 254 26.25 -16.26 -7.15
N ASN A 255 26.51 -14.97 -6.97
CA ASN A 255 25.73 -13.86 -7.50
C ASN A 255 24.25 -13.90 -7.06
N VAL A 256 24.03 -14.09 -5.75
CA VAL A 256 22.71 -13.95 -5.12
C VAL A 256 22.08 -12.60 -5.48
N PRO A 257 20.79 -12.54 -5.85
CA PRO A 257 20.13 -11.26 -6.06
C PRO A 257 19.97 -10.53 -4.73
N HIS A 258 19.92 -9.19 -4.75
CA HIS A 258 19.68 -8.36 -3.56
C HIS A 258 18.39 -8.74 -2.80
N TYR A 259 17.41 -9.26 -3.52
CA TYR A 259 16.14 -9.70 -2.96
C TYR A 259 15.60 -10.90 -3.74
N TYR A 260 14.92 -11.79 -3.03
CA TYR A 260 14.33 -13.01 -3.58
C TYR A 260 13.32 -13.61 -2.61
N SER A 261 12.46 -14.49 -3.10
CA SER A 261 11.48 -15.23 -2.29
C SER A 261 11.47 -16.72 -2.65
N TYR A 262 10.92 -17.52 -1.76
CA TYR A 262 10.76 -18.96 -1.91
C TYR A 262 9.71 -19.50 -0.96
N ASP A 263 9.13 -20.65 -1.33
CA ASP A 263 8.21 -21.38 -0.47
C ASP A 263 8.90 -22.60 0.14
N VAL A 264 8.73 -22.80 1.45
CA VAL A 264 9.27 -23.96 2.16
C VAL A 264 8.31 -24.39 3.27
N ALA A 265 8.05 -25.69 3.38
CA ALA A 265 7.18 -26.25 4.42
C ALA A 265 5.77 -25.60 4.54
N GLY A 266 5.22 -25.08 3.43
CA GLY A 266 3.93 -24.39 3.41
C GLY A 266 3.99 -22.91 3.84
N TRP A 267 5.20 -22.40 4.10
CA TRP A 267 5.48 -20.99 4.39
C TRP A 267 6.01 -20.31 3.14
N HIS A 268 5.62 -19.06 2.96
CA HIS A 268 6.28 -18.16 2.02
C HIS A 268 7.37 -17.38 2.76
N VAL A 269 8.56 -17.29 2.18
CA VAL A 269 9.71 -16.64 2.77
C VAL A 269 10.32 -15.66 1.77
N ALA A 270 10.60 -14.43 2.19
CA ALA A 270 11.29 -13.44 1.35
C ALA A 270 12.49 -12.82 2.07
N SER A 271 13.55 -12.54 1.30
CA SER A 271 14.74 -11.80 1.70
C SER A 271 14.81 -10.48 0.96
N ILE A 272 15.17 -9.40 1.65
CA ILE A 272 15.40 -8.08 1.04
C ILE A 272 16.65 -7.39 1.57
N ASP A 273 17.27 -6.57 0.72
CA ASP A 273 18.42 -5.74 1.05
C ASP A 273 17.95 -4.42 1.69
N THR A 274 18.49 -4.11 2.87
CA THR A 274 18.12 -2.92 3.66
C THR A 274 19.27 -1.92 3.83
N SER A 275 20.37 -2.13 3.13
CA SER A 275 21.54 -1.27 3.19
C SER A 275 21.29 0.06 2.49
N GLU A 276 21.92 1.13 3.00
CA GLU A 276 21.69 2.50 2.49
C GLU A 276 22.18 2.66 1.07
N GLU A 277 23.27 1.96 0.75
CA GLU A 277 23.93 1.91 -0.54
C GLU A 277 23.02 1.34 -1.63
N PHE A 278 22.11 0.42 -1.29
CA PHE A 278 21.14 -0.13 -2.22
C PHE A 278 19.90 0.76 -2.37
N GLY A 279 19.35 1.25 -1.26
CA GLY A 279 18.39 2.37 -1.25
C GLY A 279 17.01 2.10 -1.87
N GLN A 280 16.56 0.85 -2.02
CA GLN A 280 15.28 0.49 -2.66
C GLN A 280 14.19 0.07 -1.66
N LEU A 281 13.86 0.96 -0.72
CA LEU A 281 12.94 0.68 0.40
C LEU A 281 11.61 1.44 0.34
N THR A 282 11.34 2.17 -0.75
CA THR A 282 10.15 3.02 -0.91
C THR A 282 9.37 2.69 -2.17
N ALA A 283 8.07 2.98 -2.17
CA ALA A 283 7.19 2.77 -3.33
C ALA A 283 7.72 3.43 -4.60
N GLY A 284 7.69 2.69 -5.72
CA GLY A 284 8.28 3.09 -6.99
C GLY A 284 9.75 2.67 -7.16
N THR A 285 10.37 2.05 -6.16
CA THR A 285 11.70 1.43 -6.31
C THR A 285 11.58 -0.06 -6.65
N PRO A 286 12.51 -0.63 -7.46
CA PRO A 286 12.37 -1.99 -7.97
C PRO A 286 12.17 -3.07 -6.88
N GLN A 287 12.96 -3.05 -5.80
CA GLN A 287 12.79 -4.00 -4.69
C GLN A 287 11.46 -3.84 -3.95
N TYR A 288 11.05 -2.60 -3.64
CA TYR A 288 9.79 -2.38 -2.92
C TYR A 288 8.60 -2.86 -3.76
N ASP A 289 8.55 -2.49 -5.03
CA ASP A 289 7.46 -2.85 -5.93
C ASP A 289 7.44 -4.36 -6.19
N TRP A 290 8.63 -4.98 -6.29
CA TRP A 290 8.76 -6.44 -6.33
C TRP A 290 8.19 -7.10 -5.07
N LEU A 291 8.58 -6.64 -3.87
CA LEU A 291 8.10 -7.22 -2.61
C LEU A 291 6.58 -7.05 -2.46
N ALA A 292 6.04 -5.90 -2.88
CA ALA A 292 4.61 -5.64 -2.85
C ALA A 292 3.83 -6.57 -3.79
N ALA A 293 4.41 -6.91 -4.95
CA ALA A 293 3.85 -7.84 -5.92
C ALA A 293 3.97 -9.29 -5.43
N ASP A 294 5.14 -9.68 -4.92
CA ASP A 294 5.45 -11.01 -4.37
C ASP A 294 4.49 -11.35 -3.21
N LEU A 295 4.44 -10.48 -2.19
CA LEU A 295 3.51 -10.64 -1.07
C LEU A 295 2.04 -10.52 -1.49
N GLY A 296 1.73 -9.80 -2.58
CA GLY A 296 0.38 -9.70 -3.14
C GLY A 296 -0.05 -10.96 -3.89
N ALA A 297 0.89 -11.67 -4.51
CA ALA A 297 0.69 -12.92 -5.22
C ALA A 297 0.71 -14.14 -4.28
N ASN A 298 1.40 -14.03 -3.14
CA ASN A 298 1.49 -15.06 -2.13
C ASN A 298 0.11 -15.55 -1.66
N ARG A 299 -0.03 -16.87 -1.52
CA ARG A 299 -1.23 -17.57 -1.04
C ARG A 299 -0.96 -18.47 0.17
N SER A 300 0.30 -18.55 0.61
CA SER A 300 0.70 -19.31 1.80
C SER A 300 0.07 -18.71 3.05
N ARG A 301 -0.33 -19.59 3.98
CA ARG A 301 -0.95 -19.18 5.25
C ARG A 301 0.00 -18.47 6.18
N CYS A 302 1.29 -18.63 5.97
CA CYS A 302 2.30 -18.18 6.88
C CYS A 302 3.43 -17.53 6.08
N THR A 303 3.84 -16.34 6.49
CA THR A 303 4.84 -15.56 5.76
C THR A 303 5.95 -15.10 6.69
N ILE A 304 7.20 -15.34 6.29
CA ILE A 304 8.40 -14.78 6.92
C ILE A 304 9.03 -13.80 5.94
N VAL A 305 9.39 -12.62 6.42
CA VAL A 305 10.38 -11.77 5.75
C VAL A 305 11.61 -11.72 6.63
N TYR A 306 12.80 -11.85 6.04
CA TYR A 306 14.04 -11.62 6.75
C TYR A 306 14.93 -10.62 6.02
N MET A 307 15.65 -9.81 6.80
CA MET A 307 16.50 -8.73 6.30
C MET A 307 17.53 -8.36 7.36
N HIS A 308 18.57 -7.62 7.00
CA HIS A 308 19.60 -7.27 7.98
C HIS A 308 19.10 -6.29 9.06
N HIS A 309 18.60 -5.11 8.68
CA HIS A 309 18.27 -4.07 9.66
C HIS A 309 16.86 -4.19 10.26
N PRO A 310 16.70 -4.08 11.59
CA PRO A 310 15.39 -4.06 12.25
C PRO A 310 14.62 -2.76 12.02
N ARG A 311 13.28 -2.86 11.91
CA ARG A 311 12.41 -1.66 11.90
C ARG A 311 12.25 -1.08 13.30
N TYR A 312 12.16 -1.88 14.34
CA TYR A 312 12.11 -1.42 15.73
C TYR A 312 13.31 -1.94 16.51
N LEU A 313 13.90 -1.09 17.33
CA LEU A 313 15.07 -1.45 18.11
C LEU A 313 15.17 -0.59 19.37
N THR A 314 15.65 -1.15 20.48
CA THR A 314 15.96 -0.39 21.71
C THR A 314 17.27 0.43 21.59
N ALA A 315 17.36 1.27 20.56
CA ALA A 315 18.48 2.20 20.35
C ALA A 315 17.93 3.65 20.23
N PRO A 316 18.73 4.71 20.47
CA PRO A 316 18.29 6.11 20.47
C PRO A 316 17.61 6.55 19.17
N ILE A 317 17.92 5.86 18.07
CA ILE A 317 17.24 5.99 16.78
C ILE A 317 16.20 4.86 16.68
N GLY A 318 15.21 4.81 17.59
CA GLY A 318 14.28 3.69 17.87
C GLY A 318 13.51 3.04 16.70
N GLY A 319 14.26 2.52 15.74
CA GLY A 319 13.83 2.13 14.40
C GLY A 319 14.30 3.05 13.28
N ARG A 320 14.85 2.46 12.20
CA ARG A 320 15.20 3.19 10.97
C ARG A 320 13.91 3.71 10.31
N THR A 321 13.70 5.03 10.32
CA THR A 321 12.52 5.67 9.71
C THR A 321 12.37 5.33 8.23
N GLY A 322 13.48 5.08 7.53
CA GLY A 322 13.52 4.61 6.14
C GLY A 322 12.77 3.30 5.88
N LEU A 323 12.58 2.45 6.89
CA LEU A 323 11.85 1.18 6.77
C LEU A 323 10.33 1.31 7.00
N THR A 324 9.80 2.53 7.20
CA THR A 324 8.37 2.73 7.52
C THR A 324 7.46 2.19 6.42
N GLN A 325 7.77 2.43 5.14
CA GLN A 325 6.93 1.96 4.04
C GLN A 325 6.99 0.44 3.88
N VAL A 326 8.17 -0.17 4.04
CA VAL A 326 8.33 -1.64 4.05
C VAL A 326 7.51 -2.21 5.20
N TRP A 327 7.65 -1.69 6.42
CA TRP A 327 6.87 -2.15 7.57
C TRP A 327 5.35 -2.07 7.35
N SER A 328 4.87 -0.92 6.85
CA SER A 328 3.44 -0.76 6.55
C SER A 328 2.97 -1.75 5.49
N LEU A 329 3.80 -2.06 4.48
CA LEU A 329 3.52 -3.11 3.50
C LEU A 329 3.45 -4.50 4.16
N LEU A 330 4.44 -4.87 4.98
CA LEU A 330 4.46 -6.16 5.69
C LEU A 330 3.20 -6.33 6.54
N ALA A 331 2.83 -5.30 7.30
CA ALA A 331 1.62 -5.30 8.12
C ALA A 331 0.34 -5.38 7.27
N ALA A 332 0.25 -4.61 6.18
CA ALA A 332 -0.91 -4.65 5.26
C ALA A 332 -1.06 -6.02 4.57
N ARG A 333 0.06 -6.71 4.33
CA ARG A 333 0.10 -8.07 3.76
C ARG A 333 0.03 -9.18 4.82
N ARG A 334 -0.15 -8.82 6.10
CA ARG A 334 -0.23 -9.75 7.24
C ARG A 334 0.94 -10.72 7.28
N VAL A 335 2.16 -10.21 7.09
CA VAL A 335 3.37 -11.00 7.31
C VAL A 335 3.41 -11.47 8.78
N THR A 336 3.65 -12.76 8.99
CA THR A 336 3.65 -13.35 10.33
C THR A 336 4.87 -12.89 11.13
N LEU A 337 6.05 -13.05 10.51
CA LEU A 337 7.33 -12.84 11.15
C LEU A 337 8.20 -11.91 10.32
N LEU A 338 8.82 -10.94 10.99
CA LEU A 338 9.99 -10.25 10.50
C LEU A 338 11.21 -10.70 11.31
N VAL A 339 12.22 -11.28 10.67
CA VAL A 339 13.46 -11.75 11.33
C VAL A 339 14.65 -10.90 10.87
N THR A 340 15.44 -10.38 11.81
CA THR A 340 16.49 -9.39 11.51
C THR A 340 17.79 -9.60 12.30
N GLY A 341 18.91 -9.05 11.83
CA GLY A 341 20.21 -9.04 12.51
C GLY A 341 20.56 -7.63 13.01
N HIS A 342 21.77 -7.17 12.70
CA HIS A 342 22.34 -5.83 12.89
C HIS A 342 22.58 -5.44 14.37
N ALA A 343 21.55 -5.57 15.20
CA ALA A 343 21.70 -5.32 16.61
C ALA A 343 22.30 -6.54 17.28
N HIS A 344 23.41 -6.32 17.97
CA HIS A 344 24.23 -7.33 18.65
C HIS A 344 23.60 -7.88 19.94
N ARG A 345 22.35 -8.35 19.84
CA ARG A 345 21.51 -8.91 20.90
C ARG A 345 20.29 -9.60 20.30
N TYR A 346 19.54 -10.31 21.14
CA TYR A 346 18.20 -10.77 20.80
C TYR A 346 17.13 -9.84 21.35
N GLU A 347 16.12 -9.57 20.52
CA GLU A 347 14.89 -8.89 20.95
C GLU A 347 13.67 -9.53 20.30
N ARG A 348 12.62 -9.73 21.10
CA ARG A 348 11.29 -10.03 20.60
C ARG A 348 10.36 -8.87 20.89
N TRP A 349 9.76 -8.36 19.84
CA TRP A 349 8.73 -7.33 19.93
C TRP A 349 7.36 -7.97 20.04
N THR A 350 6.44 -7.31 20.73
CA THR A 350 5.01 -7.66 20.67
C THR A 350 4.50 -7.56 19.22
N PRO A 351 3.42 -8.26 18.84
CA PRO A 351 2.82 -8.10 17.52
C PRO A 351 2.40 -6.64 17.27
N LEU A 352 2.86 -6.03 16.17
CA LEU A 352 2.64 -4.61 15.86
C LEU A 352 1.93 -4.41 14.52
N GLY A 353 0.97 -3.48 14.48
CA GLY A 353 0.25 -3.08 13.28
C GLY A 353 1.05 -2.13 12.37
N ALA A 354 0.42 -1.64 11.30
CA ALA A 354 1.08 -0.82 10.27
C ALA A 354 1.68 0.50 10.80
N THR A 355 1.16 1.03 11.90
CA THR A 355 1.64 2.25 12.57
C THR A 355 2.65 1.98 13.69
N GLY A 356 2.97 0.72 13.97
CA GLY A 356 3.83 0.32 15.09
C GLY A 356 3.15 0.27 16.45
N SER A 357 1.82 0.43 16.50
CA SER A 357 1.03 0.20 17.71
C SER A 357 0.81 -1.30 17.93
N PRO A 358 0.72 -1.78 19.19
CA PRO A 358 0.38 -3.17 19.48
C PRO A 358 -0.92 -3.60 18.80
N ASP A 359 -0.86 -4.72 18.09
CA ASP A 359 -2.00 -5.35 17.40
C ASP A 359 -1.80 -6.86 17.44
N PRO A 360 -2.69 -7.64 18.09
CA PRO A 360 -2.59 -9.10 18.15
C PRO A 360 -2.52 -9.81 16.79
N ARG A 361 -2.90 -9.14 15.70
CA ARG A 361 -2.83 -9.65 14.32
C ARG A 361 -1.68 -9.02 13.51
N GLY A 362 -0.85 -8.20 14.15
CA GLY A 362 0.27 -7.51 13.56
C GLY A 362 1.48 -8.40 13.29
N VAL A 363 2.51 -7.81 12.67
CA VAL A 363 3.78 -8.48 12.40
C VAL A 363 4.54 -8.63 13.71
N THR A 364 5.07 -9.83 13.98
CA THR A 364 5.99 -10.04 15.11
C THR A 364 7.43 -9.88 14.61
N GLN A 365 8.19 -8.94 15.19
CA GLN A 365 9.61 -8.75 14.87
C GLN A 365 10.50 -9.49 15.86
N LEU A 366 11.44 -10.28 15.33
CA LEU A 366 12.50 -10.97 16.06
C LEU A 366 13.85 -10.45 15.56
N VAL A 367 14.69 -9.98 16.49
CA VAL A 367 16.06 -9.58 16.23
C VAL A 367 16.97 -10.70 16.75
N ALA A 368 17.89 -11.18 15.91
CA ALA A 368 18.77 -12.32 16.14
C ALA A 368 20.20 -12.02 15.63
N GLY A 369 20.72 -10.84 15.98
CA GLY A 369 22.05 -10.38 15.56
C GLY A 369 23.17 -10.65 16.58
N ALA A 370 23.00 -11.65 17.45
CA ALA A 370 23.99 -12.00 18.48
C ALA A 370 24.79 -13.26 18.10
N GLY A 371 25.19 -13.34 16.83
CA GLY A 371 25.77 -14.56 16.24
C GLY A 371 27.23 -14.84 16.58
N GLY A 372 27.99 -13.91 17.16
CA GLY A 372 29.38 -14.21 17.54
C GLY A 372 30.32 -13.02 17.61
N HIS A 373 30.07 -11.95 16.85
CA HIS A 373 31.01 -10.84 16.77
C HIS A 373 31.22 -10.10 18.12
N ARG A 374 30.17 -9.46 18.64
CA ARG A 374 30.14 -8.89 20.00
C ARG A 374 28.70 -8.82 20.54
N ILE A 375 28.54 -8.45 21.80
CA ILE A 375 27.23 -8.13 22.41
C ILE A 375 27.13 -6.63 22.66
N ALA A 376 25.97 -6.05 22.35
CA ALA A 376 25.62 -4.67 22.68
C ALA A 376 24.30 -4.62 23.47
N PRO A 377 24.29 -4.07 24.71
CA PRO A 377 23.07 -3.95 25.51
C PRO A 377 22.07 -2.95 24.91
N PRO A 378 20.78 -3.01 25.32
CA PRO A 378 19.80 -1.99 24.95
C PRO A 378 20.21 -0.62 25.49
N GLU A 379 19.99 0.43 24.70
CA GLU A 379 20.34 1.81 25.07
C GLU A 379 19.12 2.60 25.58
N ILE A 380 17.92 2.18 25.19
CA ILE A 380 16.64 2.77 25.64
C ILE A 380 15.67 1.67 26.05
N SER A 381 14.59 2.03 26.73
CA SER A 381 13.48 1.12 27.05
C SER A 381 12.26 1.44 26.19
N ASP A 382 11.55 0.40 25.73
CA ASP A 382 10.28 0.52 25.00
C ASP A 382 9.30 -0.54 25.52
N SER A 383 8.07 -0.13 25.87
CA SER A 383 7.06 -1.01 26.47
C SER A 383 6.52 -2.06 25.50
N ARG A 384 6.78 -1.93 24.19
CA ARG A 384 6.38 -2.89 23.16
C ARG A 384 7.37 -4.05 23.02
N VAL A 385 8.55 -3.95 23.64
CA VAL A 385 9.53 -5.04 23.68
C VAL A 385 9.06 -6.08 24.68
N ALA A 386 8.88 -7.31 24.23
CA ALA A 386 8.43 -8.41 25.07
C ALA A 386 9.61 -9.07 25.81
N THR A 387 10.76 -9.19 25.15
CA THR A 387 11.95 -9.83 25.73
C THR A 387 13.21 -9.32 25.06
N THR A 388 14.28 -9.14 25.85
CA THR A 388 15.63 -8.81 25.39
C THR A 388 16.61 -9.77 26.03
N VAL A 389 17.58 -10.27 25.26
CA VAL A 389 18.65 -11.15 25.75
C VAL A 389 19.99 -10.64 25.22
N THR A 390 20.96 -10.44 26.13
CA THR A 390 22.32 -9.94 25.82
C THR A 390 23.37 -11.03 25.99
N GLU A 391 23.06 -12.21 25.47
CA GLU A 391 23.94 -13.37 25.41
C GLU A 391 24.00 -13.86 23.97
N MET A 392 25.18 -14.32 23.53
CA MET A 392 25.39 -14.86 22.19
C MET A 392 24.53 -16.09 21.97
N GLY A 393 24.00 -16.27 20.77
CA GLY A 393 23.08 -17.35 20.46
C GLY A 393 22.44 -17.21 19.09
N ALA A 394 21.46 -18.07 18.84
CA ALA A 394 20.73 -18.09 17.59
C ALA A 394 19.24 -18.36 17.79
N LEU A 395 18.44 -17.94 16.82
CA LEU A 395 17.01 -18.14 16.80
C LEU A 395 16.68 -19.46 16.09
N ARG A 396 15.93 -20.33 16.76
CA ARG A 396 15.35 -21.55 16.18
C ARG A 396 13.87 -21.32 15.92
N LEU A 397 13.43 -21.60 14.69
CA LEU A 397 12.03 -21.57 14.27
C LEU A 397 11.61 -22.95 13.77
N ASP A 398 10.78 -23.62 14.54
CA ASP A 398 10.17 -24.90 14.20
C ASP A 398 8.80 -24.61 13.54
N LEU A 399 8.74 -24.67 12.21
CA LEU A 399 7.61 -24.27 11.38
C LEU A 399 6.57 -25.40 11.27
N GLY A 400 5.30 -25.10 11.54
CA GLY A 400 4.18 -25.99 11.21
C GLY A 400 3.15 -25.31 10.33
N THR A 401 1.97 -25.91 10.23
CA THR A 401 0.96 -25.52 9.23
C THR A 401 0.34 -24.15 9.50
N ASP A 402 0.16 -23.80 10.77
CA ASP A 402 -0.58 -22.60 11.19
C ASP A 402 0.16 -21.79 12.27
N ASP A 403 1.39 -22.17 12.61
CA ASP A 403 2.22 -21.47 13.59
C ASP A 403 3.72 -21.77 13.42
N ALA A 404 4.55 -20.90 13.99
CA ALA A 404 5.96 -21.14 14.24
C ALA A 404 6.22 -21.22 15.75
N GLN A 405 6.85 -22.31 16.19
CA GLN A 405 7.42 -22.40 17.53
C GLN A 405 8.81 -21.79 17.48
N PHE A 406 9.05 -20.74 18.27
CA PHE A 406 10.34 -20.08 18.33
C PHE A 406 11.05 -20.39 19.64
N ALA A 407 12.38 -20.43 19.58
CA ALA A 407 13.24 -20.42 20.76
C ALA A 407 14.52 -19.63 20.45
N TYR A 408 14.88 -18.68 21.30
CA TYR A 408 16.22 -18.11 21.33
C TYR A 408 17.07 -18.92 22.30
N VAL A 409 18.17 -19.47 21.77
CA VAL A 409 19.03 -20.39 22.49
C VAL A 409 20.45 -19.84 22.47
N THR A 410 21.05 -19.71 23.64
CA THR A 410 22.42 -19.19 23.78
C THR A 410 23.45 -20.17 23.22
N ALA A 411 24.67 -19.70 22.97
CA ALA A 411 25.81 -20.53 22.57
C ALA A 411 26.11 -21.70 23.55
N THR A 412 25.71 -21.55 24.82
CA THR A 412 25.85 -22.59 25.86
C THR A 412 24.68 -23.58 25.90
N GLY A 413 23.64 -23.38 25.09
CA GLY A 413 22.46 -24.24 25.01
C GLY A 413 21.29 -23.84 25.91
N ASP A 414 21.36 -22.70 26.61
CA ASP A 414 20.27 -22.22 27.45
C ASP A 414 19.16 -21.60 26.59
N VAL A 415 17.91 -22.03 26.80
CA VAL A 415 16.74 -21.37 26.21
C VAL A 415 16.42 -20.14 27.05
N ARG A 416 16.56 -18.94 26.47
CA ARG A 416 16.28 -17.67 27.17
C ARG A 416 14.92 -17.09 26.84
N ASP A 417 14.39 -17.41 25.67
CA ASP A 417 13.03 -17.03 25.26
C ASP A 417 12.45 -18.11 24.36
N SER A 418 11.16 -18.38 24.49
CA SER A 418 10.47 -19.33 23.62
C SER A 418 8.96 -19.10 23.63
N GLY A 419 8.29 -19.60 22.60
CA GLY A 419 6.84 -19.53 22.50
C GLY A 419 6.34 -19.96 21.13
N THR A 420 5.09 -19.62 20.85
CA THR A 420 4.42 -19.94 19.59
C THR A 420 3.85 -18.66 18.98
N ILE A 421 4.10 -18.45 17.70
CA ILE A 421 3.56 -17.33 16.92
C ILE A 421 2.63 -17.94 15.86
N GLY A 422 1.33 -17.70 16.03
CA GLY A 422 0.31 -18.14 15.08
C GLY A 422 0.39 -17.34 13.78
N CYS A 423 0.10 -18.00 12.67
CA CYS A 423 0.12 -17.33 11.37
C CYS A 423 -1.01 -16.31 11.26
N THR A 424 -0.65 -15.10 10.80
CA THR A 424 -1.57 -13.97 10.68
C THR A 424 -2.13 -13.82 9.27
N SER A 425 -1.53 -14.47 8.26
CA SER A 425 -2.05 -14.51 6.90
C SER A 425 -3.08 -15.62 6.70
N THR A 426 -4.34 -15.35 7.02
CA THR A 426 -5.39 -15.84 6.14
C THR A 426 -5.54 -14.82 5.02
N GLY A 427 -4.93 -15.11 3.87
CA GLY A 427 -5.52 -14.70 2.60
C GLY A 427 -6.84 -15.47 2.50
N ASP A 428 -7.87 -14.96 3.17
CA ASP A 428 -9.22 -15.35 2.84
C ASP A 428 -9.36 -15.11 1.33
N THR A 429 -9.76 -16.14 0.60
CA THR A 429 -10.04 -16.09 -0.85
C THR A 429 -11.49 -16.44 -1.13
N LEU A 430 -12.24 -16.81 -0.09
CA LEU A 430 -13.62 -17.16 -0.22
C LEU A 430 -14.41 -15.89 0.07
N PRO A 431 -15.24 -15.44 -0.87
CA PRO A 431 -16.05 -14.27 -0.60
C PRO A 431 -17.07 -14.55 0.50
N PRO A 432 -17.58 -13.50 1.16
CA PRO A 432 -18.74 -13.62 2.03
C PRO A 432 -19.91 -14.31 1.34
N THR A 433 -20.85 -14.83 2.13
CA THR A 433 -22.11 -15.32 1.56
C THR A 433 -22.83 -14.19 0.80
N THR A 434 -23.46 -14.51 -0.34
CA THR A 434 -24.26 -13.54 -1.09
C THR A 434 -25.38 -12.97 -0.22
N PRO A 435 -25.54 -11.63 -0.13
CA PRO A 435 -26.65 -11.01 0.59
C PRO A 435 -27.99 -11.58 0.10
N SER A 436 -28.84 -12.01 1.04
CA SER A 436 -30.16 -12.59 0.74
C SER A 436 -31.28 -11.67 1.22
N GLY A 437 -32.52 -11.96 0.83
CA GLY A 437 -33.69 -11.21 1.30
C GLY A 437 -33.67 -9.72 0.92
N LEU A 438 -33.11 -9.37 -0.25
CA LEU A 438 -33.11 -7.98 -0.73
C LEU A 438 -34.55 -7.50 -0.91
N LEU A 439 -34.90 -6.44 -0.19
CA LEU A 439 -36.18 -5.76 -0.24
C LEU A 439 -35.95 -4.29 -0.55
N VAL A 440 -36.79 -3.75 -1.45
CA VAL A 440 -36.79 -2.32 -1.77
C VAL A 440 -38.20 -1.77 -1.63
N SER A 441 -38.34 -0.76 -0.78
CA SER A 441 -39.61 -0.13 -0.47
C SER A 441 -39.50 1.40 -0.66
N PRO A 442 -40.27 2.01 -1.57
CA PRO A 442 -40.35 3.46 -1.67
C PRO A 442 -40.81 4.09 -0.35
N THR A 443 -40.08 5.08 0.15
CA THR A 443 -40.44 5.84 1.36
C THR A 443 -40.99 7.22 1.01
N SER A 444 -40.72 7.73 -0.20
CA SER A 444 -41.29 8.93 -0.78
C SER A 444 -41.34 8.83 -2.31
N ALA A 445 -41.76 9.88 -3.01
CA ALA A 445 -41.71 9.94 -4.47
C ALA A 445 -40.26 10.00 -5.03
N THR A 446 -39.26 10.30 -4.19
CA THR A 446 -37.85 10.50 -4.60
C THR A 446 -36.85 9.75 -3.72
N THR A 447 -37.32 8.84 -2.86
CA THR A 447 -36.49 8.08 -1.93
C THR A 447 -36.99 6.64 -1.76
N ALA A 448 -36.08 5.68 -1.83
CA ALA A 448 -36.35 4.28 -1.57
C ALA A 448 -35.47 3.75 -0.43
N ARG A 449 -36.02 2.90 0.43
CA ARG A 449 -35.26 2.13 1.40
C ARG A 449 -34.90 0.78 0.79
N VAL A 450 -33.61 0.49 0.76
CA VAL A 450 -33.03 -0.79 0.39
C VAL A 450 -32.63 -1.51 1.68
N SER A 451 -32.97 -2.79 1.82
CA SER A 451 -32.60 -3.62 2.99
C SER A 451 -32.34 -5.06 2.60
N TRP A 452 -31.43 -5.74 3.29
CA TRP A 452 -31.05 -7.14 3.02
C TRP A 452 -30.73 -7.87 4.33
N SER A 453 -30.61 -9.20 4.26
CA SER A 453 -30.12 -10.01 5.37
C SER A 453 -28.58 -9.94 5.45
N PRO A 454 -27.99 -9.92 6.66
CA PRO A 454 -26.53 -9.93 6.82
C PRO A 454 -25.87 -11.12 6.12
N SER A 455 -24.73 -10.86 5.48
CA SER A 455 -23.80 -11.89 5.03
C SER A 455 -22.94 -12.37 6.19
N THR A 456 -22.41 -13.58 6.04
CA THR A 456 -21.44 -14.19 6.94
C THR A 456 -20.21 -14.55 6.13
N ASP A 457 -19.07 -14.54 6.80
CA ASP A 457 -17.82 -14.97 6.21
C ASP A 457 -17.15 -15.99 7.13
N GLN A 458 -16.54 -17.01 6.53
CA GLN A 458 -15.99 -18.17 7.25
C GLN A 458 -14.59 -17.90 7.79
N TYR A 459 -13.79 -17.07 7.12
CA TYR A 459 -12.36 -16.93 7.38
C TYR A 459 -11.95 -15.49 7.75
N SER A 460 -12.77 -14.51 7.37
CA SER A 460 -12.59 -13.12 7.76
C SER A 460 -13.91 -12.47 8.20
N ALA A 461 -13.88 -11.17 8.51
CA ALA A 461 -15.10 -10.43 8.83
C ALA A 461 -15.65 -9.77 7.57
N VAL A 462 -16.97 -9.71 7.44
CA VAL A 462 -17.63 -8.87 6.42
C VAL A 462 -17.27 -7.41 6.70
N ALA A 463 -16.55 -6.79 5.77
CA ALA A 463 -16.08 -5.41 5.86
C ALA A 463 -17.12 -4.40 5.38
N GLY A 464 -18.13 -4.83 4.63
CA GLY A 464 -19.22 -3.96 4.21
C GLY A 464 -20.02 -4.52 3.05
N TYR A 465 -20.85 -3.65 2.46
CA TYR A 465 -21.68 -3.98 1.31
C TYR A 465 -21.62 -2.89 0.24
N THR A 466 -21.64 -3.28 -1.04
CA THR A 466 -21.81 -2.36 -2.16
C THR A 466 -23.27 -2.37 -2.62
N VAL A 467 -23.91 -1.20 -2.65
CA VAL A 467 -25.27 -1.03 -3.15
C VAL A 467 -25.22 -0.46 -4.57
N ARG A 468 -25.90 -1.12 -5.49
CA ARG A 468 -25.96 -0.72 -6.90
C ARG A 468 -27.38 -0.39 -7.32
N ARG A 469 -27.57 0.70 -8.07
CA ARG A 469 -28.82 1.08 -8.74
C ARG A 469 -28.61 1.03 -10.25
N ASN A 470 -29.43 0.25 -10.96
CA ASN A 470 -29.33 0.02 -12.40
C ASN A 470 -27.89 -0.39 -12.83
N GLY A 471 -27.22 -1.20 -12.01
CA GLY A 471 -25.84 -1.66 -12.21
C GLY A 471 -24.75 -0.69 -11.75
N VAL A 472 -25.07 0.57 -11.43
CA VAL A 472 -24.10 1.59 -11.00
C VAL A 472 -24.01 1.62 -9.48
N VAL A 473 -22.80 1.69 -8.92
CA VAL A 473 -22.59 1.85 -7.46
C VAL A 473 -23.18 3.19 -7.01
N VAL A 474 -24.08 3.15 -6.03
CA VAL A 474 -24.64 4.35 -5.39
C VAL A 474 -24.17 4.52 -3.96
N ALA A 475 -23.72 3.45 -3.31
CA ALA A 475 -23.10 3.50 -1.99
C ALA A 475 -22.23 2.29 -1.69
N THR A 476 -21.32 2.48 -0.74
CA THR A 476 -20.64 1.43 0.01
C THR A 476 -20.96 1.69 1.48
N VAL A 477 -21.40 0.67 2.22
CA VAL A 477 -21.83 0.80 3.63
C VAL A 477 -20.98 -0.06 4.55
N ASP A 478 -20.80 0.42 5.78
CA ASP A 478 -19.95 -0.16 6.82
C ASP A 478 -20.40 -1.56 7.30
N PRO A 479 -19.52 -2.32 7.99
CA PRO A 479 -19.86 -3.61 8.58
C PRO A 479 -21.13 -3.56 9.43
N GLY A 480 -21.98 -4.59 9.32
CA GLY A 480 -23.22 -4.69 10.09
C GLY A 480 -24.36 -3.77 9.60
N THR A 481 -24.12 -2.87 8.65
CA THR A 481 -25.18 -2.07 8.03
C THR A 481 -25.92 -2.91 6.99
N THR A 482 -27.21 -3.14 7.21
CA THR A 482 -28.07 -3.93 6.31
C THR A 482 -29.24 -3.14 5.71
N THR A 483 -29.13 -1.80 5.75
CA THR A 483 -30.11 -0.90 5.13
C THR A 483 -29.43 0.33 4.56
N TYR A 484 -29.97 0.84 3.45
CA TYR A 484 -29.54 2.06 2.79
C TYR A 484 -30.75 2.87 2.32
N ALA A 485 -30.68 4.20 2.43
CA ALA A 485 -31.71 5.12 1.94
C ALA A 485 -31.21 5.79 0.66
N ASP A 486 -31.70 5.33 -0.48
CA ASP A 486 -31.34 5.86 -1.79
C ASP A 486 -32.22 7.08 -2.14
N THR A 487 -31.60 8.22 -2.38
CA THR A 487 -32.27 9.52 -2.57
C THR A 487 -32.01 10.09 -3.97
N GLY A 488 -32.76 11.14 -4.33
CA GLY A 488 -32.62 11.79 -5.65
C GLY A 488 -33.24 10.98 -6.80
N LEU A 489 -34.15 10.06 -6.49
CA LEU A 489 -34.87 9.27 -7.48
C LEU A 489 -35.94 10.11 -8.17
N VAL A 490 -36.22 9.81 -9.44
CA VAL A 490 -37.30 10.46 -10.20
C VAL A 490 -38.62 9.72 -9.93
N SER A 491 -39.66 10.48 -9.61
CA SER A 491 -41.00 9.95 -9.35
C SER A 491 -41.63 9.33 -10.60
N GLY A 492 -42.26 8.17 -10.47
CA GLY A 492 -42.87 7.44 -11.59
C GLY A 492 -41.91 6.55 -12.38
N GLU A 493 -40.60 6.67 -12.15
CA GLU A 493 -39.58 5.82 -12.79
C GLU A 493 -39.39 4.50 -12.04
N THR A 494 -39.07 3.44 -12.78
CA THR A 494 -38.70 2.13 -12.22
C THR A 494 -37.18 2.00 -12.13
N TYR A 495 -36.70 1.55 -10.99
CA TYR A 495 -35.29 1.28 -10.74
C TYR A 495 -35.10 -0.15 -10.24
N THR A 496 -33.90 -0.68 -10.44
CA THR A 496 -33.50 -2.01 -9.97
C THR A 496 -32.26 -1.88 -9.09
N TRP A 497 -32.23 -2.60 -7.96
CA TRP A 497 -31.08 -2.65 -7.05
C TRP A 497 -30.51 -4.05 -6.92
N THR A 498 -29.20 -4.11 -6.72
CA THR A 498 -28.46 -5.30 -6.28
C THR A 498 -27.49 -4.92 -5.17
N VAL A 499 -27.13 -5.90 -4.34
CA VAL A 499 -26.17 -5.72 -3.25
C VAL A 499 -25.16 -6.86 -3.28
N ASP A 500 -23.88 -6.54 -3.18
CA ASP A 500 -22.79 -7.48 -2.95
C ASP A 500 -22.14 -7.19 -1.58
N ALA A 501 -21.60 -8.22 -0.94
CA ALA A 501 -20.85 -8.10 0.31
C ALA A 501 -19.36 -8.24 0.02
N PHE A 502 -18.52 -7.55 0.79
CA PHE A 502 -17.08 -7.73 0.73
C PHE A 502 -16.49 -7.88 2.12
N ASP A 503 -15.35 -8.56 2.19
CA ASP A 503 -14.67 -8.87 3.43
C ASP A 503 -13.43 -7.99 3.68
N THR A 504 -12.79 -8.19 4.83
CA THR A 504 -11.53 -7.49 5.20
C THR A 504 -10.31 -7.91 4.38
N SER A 505 -10.48 -8.87 3.48
CA SER A 505 -9.45 -9.40 2.55
C SER A 505 -9.75 -9.02 1.09
N ALA A 506 -10.76 -8.15 0.86
CA ALA A 506 -11.21 -7.64 -0.43
C ALA A 506 -11.80 -8.70 -1.39
N ASN A 507 -12.32 -9.82 -0.88
CA ASN A 507 -13.16 -10.71 -1.70
C ASN A 507 -14.58 -10.18 -1.75
N TYR A 508 -15.21 -10.29 -2.94
CA TYR A 508 -16.58 -9.84 -3.17
C TYR A 508 -17.49 -11.03 -3.46
N SER A 509 -18.62 -11.08 -2.78
CA SER A 509 -19.65 -12.08 -3.07
C SER A 509 -20.34 -11.80 -4.41
N PRO A 510 -20.97 -12.82 -5.04
CA PRO A 510 -21.92 -12.57 -6.10
C PRO A 510 -23.01 -11.59 -5.64
N GLN A 511 -23.52 -10.79 -6.58
CA GLN A 511 -24.64 -9.90 -6.30
C GLN A 511 -25.89 -10.69 -5.89
N SER A 512 -26.68 -10.11 -4.99
CA SER A 512 -28.00 -10.62 -4.63
C SER A 512 -28.94 -10.68 -5.84
N SER A 513 -30.02 -11.47 -5.72
CA SER A 513 -31.13 -11.41 -6.68
C SER A 513 -31.67 -9.98 -6.75
N PRO A 514 -31.87 -9.42 -7.97
CA PRO A 514 -32.28 -8.03 -8.12
C PRO A 514 -33.68 -7.79 -7.56
N ALA A 515 -33.85 -6.64 -6.92
CA ALA A 515 -35.15 -6.14 -6.50
C ALA A 515 -35.47 -4.84 -7.26
N ALA A 516 -36.65 -4.79 -7.88
CA ALA A 516 -37.09 -3.62 -8.63
C ALA A 516 -38.31 -2.98 -7.95
N THR A 517 -38.37 -1.64 -7.99
CA THR A 517 -39.57 -0.91 -7.57
C THR A 517 -39.80 0.32 -8.43
N THR A 518 -41.06 0.68 -8.59
CA THR A 518 -41.49 1.91 -9.27
C THR A 518 -41.75 2.99 -8.23
N MET A 519 -41.07 4.12 -8.39
CA MET A 519 -41.25 5.24 -7.47
C MET A 519 -42.68 5.78 -7.54
N PRO A 520 -43.34 6.05 -6.41
CA PRO A 520 -44.67 6.63 -6.40
C PRO A 520 -44.70 7.88 -7.28
N ALA A 521 -45.69 7.95 -8.17
CA ALA A 521 -45.98 9.20 -8.86
C ALA A 521 -46.27 10.29 -7.82
N PRO A 522 -45.90 11.55 -8.09
CA PRO A 522 -46.15 12.63 -7.13
C PRO A 522 -47.66 12.76 -6.92
N VAL A 523 -48.10 12.72 -5.66
CA VAL A 523 -49.50 12.96 -5.31
C VAL A 523 -49.78 14.44 -5.51
N ILE A 524 -50.32 14.82 -6.67
CA ILE A 524 -50.72 16.20 -6.95
C ILE A 524 -51.91 16.55 -6.05
N GLN A 525 -51.66 17.30 -4.97
CA GLN A 525 -52.74 17.84 -4.16
C GLN A 525 -53.54 18.84 -4.99
N THR A 526 -54.83 18.57 -5.16
CA THR A 526 -55.74 19.50 -5.84
C THR A 526 -56.58 20.27 -4.83
N VAL A 527 -56.95 21.50 -5.17
CA VAL A 527 -57.82 22.36 -4.36
C VAL A 527 -58.91 22.95 -5.25
N SER A 528 -60.12 23.11 -4.71
CA SER A 528 -61.20 23.75 -5.48
C SER A 528 -60.89 25.23 -5.70
N SER A 529 -61.16 25.71 -6.91
CA SER A 529 -61.07 27.14 -7.23
C SER A 529 -61.94 28.01 -6.30
N ARG A 530 -63.04 27.46 -5.75
CA ARG A 530 -63.86 28.12 -4.73
C ARG A 530 -63.05 28.50 -3.49
N LYS A 531 -62.27 27.56 -2.95
CA LYS A 531 -61.46 27.78 -1.73
C LYS A 531 -60.37 28.81 -1.97
N LEU A 532 -59.69 28.74 -3.12
CA LEU A 532 -58.66 29.70 -3.48
C LEU A 532 -59.25 31.11 -3.68
N LEU A 533 -60.38 31.24 -4.38
CA LEU A 533 -61.05 32.52 -4.62
C LEU A 533 -61.53 33.18 -3.32
N ALA A 534 -62.06 32.39 -2.39
CA ALA A 534 -62.47 32.88 -1.07
C ALA A 534 -61.30 33.49 -0.29
N ALA A 535 -60.11 32.90 -0.40
CA ALA A 535 -58.90 33.34 0.29
C ALA A 535 -58.20 34.56 -0.34
N LEU A 536 -58.66 35.04 -1.51
CA LEU A 536 -58.09 36.23 -2.16
C LEU A 536 -58.66 37.53 -1.58
N PRO A 537 -57.80 38.47 -1.15
CA PRO A 537 -58.24 39.74 -0.59
C PRO A 537 -58.85 40.64 -1.68
N VAL A 538 -59.97 41.29 -1.35
CA VAL A 538 -60.56 42.31 -2.22
C VAL A 538 -59.84 43.63 -2.01
N ARG A 539 -59.28 44.23 -3.06
CA ARG A 539 -58.51 45.48 -2.99
C ARG A 539 -58.79 46.34 -4.22
N LYS A 540 -58.68 47.66 -4.06
CA LYS A 540 -58.71 48.59 -5.19
C LYS A 540 -57.40 48.49 -5.96
N GLU A 541 -57.50 48.40 -7.27
CA GLU A 541 -56.35 48.41 -8.16
C GLU A 541 -55.70 49.78 -8.30
N SER A 542 -54.42 49.78 -8.67
CA SER A 542 -53.69 51.00 -8.98
C SER A 542 -52.56 50.74 -9.97
N ASP A 543 -52.63 51.43 -11.11
CA ASP A 543 -51.59 51.35 -12.15
C ASP A 543 -50.46 52.39 -11.97
N ARG A 544 -50.51 53.19 -10.91
CA ARG A 544 -49.56 54.30 -10.70
C ARG A 544 -48.11 53.78 -10.67
N GLY A 545 -47.26 54.36 -11.52
CA GLY A 545 -45.82 54.08 -11.56
C GLY A 545 -45.42 52.73 -12.15
N TYR A 546 -46.35 52.08 -12.87
CA TYR A 546 -46.05 50.85 -13.61
C TYR A 546 -44.99 51.09 -14.68
N LEU A 547 -43.98 50.22 -14.70
CA LEU A 547 -43.02 50.09 -15.78
C LEU A 547 -42.72 48.61 -15.95
N ARG A 548 -42.95 48.05 -17.15
CA ARG A 548 -42.70 46.61 -17.43
C ARG A 548 -41.27 46.19 -17.07
N ALA A 549 -40.29 47.06 -17.34
CA ALA A 549 -38.88 46.82 -17.04
C ALA A 549 -38.59 46.55 -15.55
N LYS A 550 -39.44 46.98 -14.61
CA LYS A 550 -39.29 46.72 -13.16
C LYS A 550 -39.44 45.25 -12.77
N PHE A 551 -39.89 44.39 -13.68
CA PHE A 551 -40.05 42.96 -13.48
C PHE A 551 -38.87 42.12 -13.95
N ARG A 552 -37.90 42.67 -14.69
CA ARG A 552 -36.68 41.96 -15.12
C ARG A 552 -36.94 40.54 -15.69
N THR A 553 -37.42 40.49 -16.91
CA THR A 553 -37.51 39.27 -17.74
C THR A 553 -36.40 39.29 -18.79
N TRP A 554 -35.83 38.19 -19.26
CA TRP A 554 -35.92 36.78 -18.82
C TRP A 554 -34.57 36.41 -18.21
N VAL A 555 -34.56 35.73 -17.06
CA VAL A 555 -33.30 35.38 -16.38
C VAL A 555 -32.94 33.91 -16.63
N ASP A 556 -31.64 33.63 -16.61
CA ASP A 556 -31.10 32.28 -16.46
C ASP A 556 -30.87 32.06 -14.95
N ALA A 557 -31.76 31.28 -14.33
CA ALA A 557 -31.85 31.20 -12.87
C ALA A 557 -30.96 30.09 -12.28
N ASP A 558 -30.74 29.02 -13.04
CA ASP A 558 -29.95 27.84 -12.71
C ASP A 558 -28.58 27.83 -13.40
N GLY A 559 -28.30 28.79 -14.29
CA GLY A 559 -26.98 28.99 -14.89
C GLY A 559 -26.68 28.01 -16.02
N ASP A 560 -27.69 27.34 -16.56
CA ASP A 560 -27.56 26.33 -17.61
C ASP A 560 -27.49 26.93 -19.03
N ARG A 561 -27.50 28.27 -19.12
CA ARG A 561 -27.52 29.09 -20.34
C ARG A 561 -28.86 29.11 -21.05
N CYS A 562 -29.90 28.49 -20.51
CA CYS A 562 -31.29 28.67 -20.89
C CYS A 562 -31.97 29.68 -19.98
N ASN A 563 -32.30 30.86 -20.54
CA ASN A 563 -33.17 31.77 -19.80
C ASN A 563 -34.59 31.19 -19.67
N THR A 564 -35.38 31.73 -18.75
CA THR A 564 -36.75 31.28 -18.45
C THR A 564 -37.64 31.15 -19.70
N ARG A 565 -37.43 31.97 -20.75
CA ARG A 565 -38.19 31.83 -21.99
C ARG A 565 -37.88 30.51 -22.70
N GLY A 566 -36.61 30.11 -22.73
CA GLY A 566 -36.15 28.81 -23.22
C GLY A 566 -36.75 27.66 -22.41
N GLU A 567 -36.73 27.77 -21.09
CA GLU A 567 -37.31 26.77 -20.18
C GLU A 567 -38.79 26.51 -20.45
N VAL A 568 -39.58 27.58 -20.59
CA VAL A 568 -41.01 27.44 -20.90
C VAL A 568 -41.23 26.84 -22.29
N LEU A 569 -40.38 27.16 -23.26
CA LEU A 569 -40.46 26.57 -24.60
C LEU A 569 -40.22 25.05 -24.55
N LEU A 570 -39.29 24.57 -23.74
CA LEU A 570 -39.07 23.13 -23.53
C LEU A 570 -40.26 22.48 -22.82
N ALA A 571 -40.70 23.06 -21.70
CA ALA A 571 -41.75 22.50 -20.86
C ALA A 571 -43.14 22.46 -21.54
N GLU A 572 -43.42 23.38 -22.46
CA GLU A 572 -44.70 23.48 -23.18
C GLU A 572 -44.69 22.78 -24.55
N ALA A 573 -43.59 22.14 -24.94
CA ALA A 573 -43.51 21.39 -26.18
C ALA A 573 -44.38 20.12 -26.12
N THR A 574 -45.35 20.01 -27.03
CA THR A 574 -46.14 18.78 -27.24
C THR A 574 -45.30 17.67 -27.88
N LYS A 575 -44.31 18.05 -28.68
CA LYS A 575 -43.20 17.18 -29.10
C LYS A 575 -41.91 17.92 -28.76
N PRO A 576 -41.07 17.40 -27.85
CA PRO A 576 -39.84 18.05 -27.45
C PRO A 576 -38.92 18.36 -28.65
N PRO A 577 -38.32 19.56 -28.73
CA PRO A 577 -37.25 19.84 -29.67
C PRO A 577 -35.93 19.17 -29.23
N THR A 578 -34.99 19.04 -30.16
CA THR A 578 -33.60 18.71 -29.80
C THR A 578 -32.92 19.95 -29.24
N LEU A 579 -32.35 19.84 -28.04
CA LEU A 579 -31.57 20.89 -27.39
C LEU A 579 -30.16 20.95 -28.01
N LEU A 580 -29.77 22.13 -28.47
CA LEU A 580 -28.46 22.46 -29.02
C LEU A 580 -27.71 23.39 -28.04
N PRO A 581 -26.38 23.55 -28.18
CA PRO A 581 -25.59 24.41 -27.31
C PRO A 581 -26.16 25.84 -27.21
N VAL A 582 -26.07 26.42 -26.00
CA VAL A 582 -26.51 27.79 -25.69
C VAL A 582 -28.03 27.98 -25.88
N CYS A 583 -28.82 27.03 -25.36
CA CYS A 583 -30.29 27.04 -25.40
C CYS A 583 -30.89 27.25 -26.80
N LYS A 584 -30.26 26.66 -27.82
CA LYS A 584 -30.79 26.64 -29.18
C LYS A 584 -31.65 25.40 -29.36
N PHE A 585 -32.69 25.51 -30.18
CA PHE A 585 -33.63 24.40 -30.41
C PHE A 585 -33.69 24.06 -31.89
N ALA A 586 -33.62 22.76 -32.20
CA ALA A 586 -33.92 22.20 -33.51
C ALA A 586 -35.21 21.37 -33.46
N GLY A 587 -36.13 21.64 -34.40
CA GLY A 587 -37.45 21.00 -34.42
C GLY A 587 -38.36 21.41 -33.27
N GLY A 588 -39.20 20.49 -32.82
CA GLY A 588 -40.21 20.70 -31.78
C GLY A 588 -41.61 21.03 -32.32
N ARG A 589 -42.64 20.81 -31.50
CA ARG A 589 -44.03 21.17 -31.80
C ARG A 589 -44.71 21.73 -30.56
N TRP A 590 -45.42 22.83 -30.72
CA TRP A 590 -46.17 23.48 -29.66
C TRP A 590 -47.65 23.57 -29.99
N TYR A 591 -48.46 23.84 -28.97
CA TYR A 591 -49.91 23.97 -29.07
C TYR A 591 -50.39 25.12 -28.20
N SER A 592 -51.06 26.11 -28.80
CA SER A 592 -51.70 27.18 -28.05
C SER A 592 -53.08 26.75 -27.58
N ARG A 593 -53.28 26.73 -26.27
CA ARG A 593 -54.56 26.30 -25.67
C ARG A 593 -55.68 27.33 -25.87
N TYR A 594 -55.35 28.57 -26.24
CA TYR A 594 -56.33 29.66 -26.36
C TYR A 594 -57.09 29.65 -27.69
N ASP A 595 -56.40 29.41 -28.80
CA ASP A 595 -56.98 29.34 -30.16
C ASP A 595 -56.94 27.93 -30.76
N GLY A 596 -56.14 27.02 -30.19
CA GLY A 596 -56.01 25.64 -30.65
C GLY A 596 -54.99 25.39 -31.73
N VAL A 597 -54.18 26.39 -32.05
CA VAL A 597 -53.22 26.27 -33.13
C VAL A 597 -52.03 25.44 -32.65
N SER A 598 -51.71 24.37 -33.39
CA SER A 598 -50.43 23.68 -33.27
C SER A 598 -49.48 24.19 -34.35
N THR A 599 -48.22 24.44 -33.98
CA THR A 599 -47.20 24.94 -34.90
C THR A 599 -45.82 24.42 -34.52
N THR A 600 -44.94 24.30 -35.52
CA THR A 600 -43.49 24.08 -35.36
C THR A 600 -42.71 25.38 -35.53
N ASP A 601 -43.35 26.42 -36.07
CA ASP A 601 -42.77 27.76 -36.23
C ASP A 601 -42.82 28.52 -34.90
N ARG A 602 -41.65 28.64 -34.27
CA ARG A 602 -41.45 29.33 -32.99
C ARG A 602 -41.65 30.85 -33.09
N THR A 603 -41.52 31.45 -34.27
CA THR A 603 -41.65 32.91 -34.44
C THR A 603 -43.09 33.39 -34.22
N ARG A 604 -44.06 32.49 -34.40
CA ARG A 604 -45.50 32.74 -34.19
C ARG A 604 -45.94 32.61 -32.73
N LEU A 605 -45.02 32.29 -31.83
CA LEU A 605 -45.31 31.93 -30.45
C LEU A 605 -44.59 32.86 -29.44
N GLY A 606 -45.25 33.08 -28.31
CA GLY A 606 -44.70 33.81 -27.18
C GLY A 606 -44.98 33.13 -25.84
N VAL A 607 -44.07 33.35 -24.90
CA VAL A 607 -44.29 33.04 -23.48
C VAL A 607 -45.11 34.15 -22.86
N GLU A 608 -46.14 33.76 -22.12
CA GLU A 608 -47.07 34.64 -21.45
C GLU A 608 -47.15 34.39 -19.95
N HIS A 609 -47.38 35.47 -19.20
CA HIS A 609 -47.74 35.41 -17.79
C HIS A 609 -49.26 35.24 -17.65
N LEU A 610 -49.74 34.10 -17.14
CA LEU A 610 -51.19 33.86 -17.01
C LEU A 610 -51.91 34.99 -16.27
N VAL A 611 -51.25 35.64 -15.31
CA VAL A 611 -51.67 36.96 -14.80
C VAL A 611 -50.67 38.00 -15.34
N PRO A 612 -51.09 38.96 -16.19
CA PRO A 612 -50.15 39.85 -16.88
C PRO A 612 -49.33 40.69 -15.92
N LEU A 613 -48.10 41.07 -16.28
CA LEU A 613 -47.22 41.86 -15.41
C LEU A 613 -47.85 43.19 -14.94
N ARG A 614 -48.66 43.82 -15.79
CA ARG A 614 -49.38 45.06 -15.43
C ARG A 614 -50.50 44.78 -14.43
N GLU A 615 -51.25 43.70 -14.65
CA GLU A 615 -52.27 43.26 -13.72
C GLU A 615 -51.68 42.87 -12.35
N VAL A 616 -50.53 42.19 -12.34
CA VAL A 616 -49.78 41.92 -11.10
C VAL A 616 -49.42 43.21 -10.38
N TRP A 617 -49.02 44.27 -11.09
CA TRP A 617 -48.75 45.58 -10.49
C TRP A 617 -50.00 46.16 -9.83
N GLN A 618 -51.12 46.18 -10.57
CA GLN A 618 -52.43 46.67 -10.15
C GLN A 618 -52.95 45.95 -8.90
N SER A 619 -52.84 44.63 -8.89
CA SER A 619 -53.31 43.73 -7.84
C SER A 619 -52.41 43.66 -6.59
N GLY A 620 -51.41 44.53 -6.48
CA GLY A 620 -50.60 44.71 -5.27
C GLY A 620 -49.11 44.43 -5.43
N GLY A 621 -48.68 43.96 -6.61
CA GLY A 621 -47.28 43.75 -6.95
C GLY A 621 -46.44 45.03 -6.98
N ARG A 622 -47.08 46.20 -7.08
CA ARG A 622 -46.39 47.49 -6.95
C ARG A 622 -45.58 47.66 -5.66
N ARG A 623 -46.05 47.04 -4.56
CA ARG A 623 -45.41 47.10 -3.24
C ARG A 623 -44.30 46.07 -3.07
N TRP A 624 -44.10 45.18 -4.04
CA TRP A 624 -43.07 44.15 -3.93
C TRP A 624 -41.67 44.74 -4.03
N THR A 625 -40.69 44.03 -3.49
CA THR A 625 -39.28 44.31 -3.79
C THR A 625 -38.99 44.05 -5.27
N ALA A 626 -37.89 44.62 -5.79
CA ALA A 626 -37.46 44.35 -7.16
C ALA A 626 -37.21 42.84 -7.40
N LEU A 627 -36.62 42.17 -6.41
CA LEU A 627 -36.38 40.73 -6.46
C LEU A 627 -37.68 39.92 -6.49
N THR A 628 -38.70 40.28 -5.71
CA THR A 628 -39.99 39.57 -5.76
C THR A 628 -40.70 39.78 -7.11
N ARG A 629 -40.62 40.96 -7.72
CA ARG A 629 -41.11 41.16 -9.11
C ARG A 629 -40.36 40.30 -10.11
N GLN A 630 -39.03 40.23 -10.01
CA GLN A 630 -38.20 39.36 -10.85
C GLN A 630 -38.58 37.88 -10.68
N ARG A 631 -38.79 37.41 -9.45
CA ARG A 631 -39.20 36.03 -9.19
C ARG A 631 -40.57 35.70 -9.79
N PHE A 632 -41.56 36.60 -9.71
CA PHE A 632 -42.85 36.40 -10.37
C PHE A 632 -42.68 36.28 -11.88
N ALA A 633 -41.90 37.20 -12.47
CA ALA A 633 -41.76 37.28 -13.91
C ALA A 633 -41.06 36.04 -14.51
N ASN A 634 -40.38 35.27 -13.68
CA ASN A 634 -39.63 34.07 -14.06
C ASN A 634 -40.06 32.82 -13.25
N ASP A 635 -41.31 32.76 -12.78
CA ASP A 635 -41.81 31.67 -11.92
C ASP A 635 -42.07 30.37 -12.70
N LEU A 636 -41.12 29.44 -12.63
CA LEU A 636 -41.26 28.07 -13.13
C LEU A 636 -41.81 27.10 -12.07
N GLY A 637 -41.92 27.54 -10.81
CA GLY A 637 -42.33 26.69 -9.68
C GLY A 637 -43.84 26.43 -9.59
N TYR A 638 -44.63 26.94 -10.55
CA TYR A 638 -46.02 26.56 -10.77
C TYR A 638 -46.32 26.71 -12.26
N ARG A 639 -46.48 25.58 -12.96
CA ARG A 639 -46.57 25.52 -14.42
C ARG A 639 -47.59 26.51 -15.02
N PRO A 640 -48.79 26.75 -14.44
CA PRO A 640 -49.72 27.72 -14.99
C PRO A 640 -49.27 29.19 -14.93
N THR A 641 -48.24 29.57 -14.18
CA THR A 641 -47.80 30.98 -14.10
C THR A 641 -47.26 31.47 -15.45
N LEU A 642 -46.52 30.62 -16.18
CA LEU A 642 -45.96 30.91 -17.49
C LEU A 642 -46.42 29.86 -18.51
N ASN A 643 -47.02 30.29 -19.62
CA ASN A 643 -47.50 29.39 -20.66
C ASN A 643 -47.15 29.87 -22.07
N MET A 644 -47.35 29.00 -23.06
CA MET A 644 -47.15 29.34 -24.48
C MET A 644 -48.48 29.60 -25.19
N ALA A 645 -48.54 30.68 -25.97
CA ALA A 645 -49.64 30.95 -26.87
C ALA A 645 -49.17 31.59 -28.19
N THR A 646 -50.07 31.65 -29.18
CA THR A 646 -49.80 32.37 -30.43
C THR A 646 -49.71 33.87 -30.17
N ASN A 647 -48.82 34.57 -30.89
CA ASN A 647 -48.66 36.02 -30.77
C ASN A 647 -50.00 36.75 -30.97
N ARG A 648 -50.84 36.28 -31.91
CA ARG A 648 -52.21 36.77 -32.13
C ARG A 648 -53.05 36.79 -30.84
N MET A 649 -52.97 35.74 -30.02
CA MET A 649 -53.72 35.68 -28.77
C MET A 649 -53.09 36.55 -27.68
N LEU A 650 -51.77 36.69 -27.66
CA LEU A 650 -51.08 37.58 -26.73
C LEU A 650 -51.42 39.05 -27.01
N ASP A 651 -51.43 39.44 -28.29
CA ASP A 651 -51.80 40.79 -28.74
C ASP A 651 -53.27 41.08 -28.45
N ALA A 652 -54.17 40.13 -28.73
CA ALA A 652 -55.60 40.28 -28.48
C ALA A 652 -55.95 40.39 -26.99
N ARG A 653 -55.14 39.79 -26.12
CA ARG A 653 -55.34 39.79 -24.67
C ARG A 653 -54.75 41.03 -24.00
N GLY A 654 -53.50 41.37 -24.32
CA GLY A 654 -52.78 42.46 -23.66
C GLY A 654 -52.80 42.35 -22.11
N PRO A 655 -53.02 43.47 -21.38
CA PRO A 655 -53.09 43.47 -19.92
C PRO A 655 -54.49 43.12 -19.36
N ALA A 656 -55.41 42.62 -20.19
CA ALA A 656 -56.81 42.46 -19.81
C ALA A 656 -57.01 41.46 -18.66
N GLU A 657 -57.97 41.78 -17.79
CA GLU A 657 -58.50 40.88 -16.78
C GLU A 657 -59.55 39.92 -17.37
N PRO A 658 -59.94 38.85 -16.65
CA PRO A 658 -60.84 37.84 -17.20
C PRO A 658 -62.24 38.36 -17.56
N GLN A 659 -62.71 39.47 -16.98
CA GLN A 659 -63.97 40.10 -17.37
C GLN A 659 -63.90 40.82 -18.72
N ASP A 660 -62.71 41.26 -19.13
CA ASP A 660 -62.50 42.05 -20.35
C ASP A 660 -62.02 41.16 -21.51
N TRP A 661 -61.34 40.06 -21.20
CA TRP A 661 -60.90 39.09 -22.18
C TRP A 661 -60.95 37.65 -21.66
N LEU A 662 -61.47 36.75 -22.49
CA LEU A 662 -61.41 35.31 -22.26
C LEU A 662 -60.82 34.61 -23.49
N PRO A 663 -60.14 33.46 -23.31
CA PRO A 663 -59.73 32.62 -24.43
C PRO A 663 -60.93 32.34 -25.36
N PRO A 664 -60.78 32.52 -26.68
CA PRO A 664 -61.86 32.27 -27.65
C PRO A 664 -62.40 30.85 -27.55
N ARG A 665 -61.53 29.86 -27.34
CA ARG A 665 -61.93 28.46 -27.12
C ARG A 665 -62.67 28.27 -25.81
N ALA A 666 -63.94 27.90 -25.92
CA ALA A 666 -64.83 27.66 -24.78
C ALA A 666 -64.28 26.59 -23.82
N SER A 667 -63.70 25.51 -24.34
CA SER A 667 -63.11 24.41 -23.57
C SER A 667 -61.99 24.85 -22.61
N THR A 668 -61.32 25.97 -22.90
CA THR A 668 -60.18 26.46 -22.13
C THR A 668 -60.59 27.43 -21.02
N ARG A 669 -61.77 28.05 -21.13
CA ARG A 669 -62.18 29.17 -20.24
C ARG A 669 -62.25 28.76 -18.77
N CYS A 670 -62.81 27.60 -18.45
CA CYS A 670 -62.93 27.14 -17.07
C CYS A 670 -61.56 26.87 -16.42
N VAL A 671 -60.65 26.22 -17.15
CA VAL A 671 -59.28 25.96 -16.69
C VAL A 671 -58.51 27.26 -16.52
N TYR A 672 -58.61 28.17 -17.49
CA TYR A 672 -57.99 29.51 -17.45
C TYR A 672 -58.40 30.29 -16.19
N LEU A 673 -59.69 30.36 -15.89
CA LEU A 673 -60.21 31.08 -14.72
C LEU A 673 -59.77 30.44 -13.40
N ALA A 674 -59.74 29.10 -13.33
CA ALA A 674 -59.33 28.39 -12.13
C ALA A 674 -57.83 28.57 -11.85
N GLN A 675 -57.00 28.51 -12.90
CA GLN A 675 -55.57 28.76 -12.82
C GLN A 675 -55.23 30.23 -12.54
N TRP A 676 -56.01 31.17 -13.08
CA TRP A 676 -55.87 32.61 -12.76
C TRP A 676 -55.97 32.86 -11.25
N VAL A 677 -57.02 32.31 -10.63
CA VAL A 677 -57.20 32.36 -9.17
C VAL A 677 -56.04 31.69 -8.43
N ALA A 678 -55.54 30.56 -8.93
CA ALA A 678 -54.41 29.86 -8.32
C ALA A 678 -53.11 30.66 -8.37
N VAL A 679 -52.78 31.30 -9.50
CA VAL A 679 -51.60 32.17 -9.63
C VAL A 679 -51.72 33.39 -8.72
N LYS A 680 -52.88 34.07 -8.71
CA LYS A 680 -53.12 35.19 -7.78
C LYS A 680 -53.00 34.74 -6.32
N TRP A 681 -53.47 33.54 -6.00
CA TRP A 681 -53.33 32.97 -4.66
C TRP A 681 -51.87 32.68 -4.33
N ARG A 682 -51.13 31.99 -5.20
CA ARG A 682 -49.70 31.69 -5.01
C ARG A 682 -48.91 32.94 -4.62
N TRP A 683 -49.16 34.05 -5.32
CA TRP A 683 -48.42 35.30 -5.19
C TRP A 683 -49.04 36.33 -4.25
N ARG A 684 -50.08 35.97 -3.49
CA ARG A 684 -50.74 36.87 -2.51
C ARG A 684 -51.25 38.17 -3.15
N LEU A 685 -51.72 38.09 -4.38
CA LEU A 685 -52.33 39.18 -5.13
C LEU A 685 -53.78 39.42 -4.70
N GLY A 686 -54.26 40.63 -4.91
CA GLY A 686 -55.66 41.00 -4.70
C GLY A 686 -56.53 40.74 -5.92
N LEU A 687 -57.83 40.92 -5.72
CA LEU A 687 -58.82 41.08 -6.77
C LEU A 687 -59.59 42.36 -6.51
N ASP A 688 -60.06 43.03 -7.54
CA ASP A 688 -61.06 44.07 -7.37
C ASP A 688 -62.48 43.49 -7.19
N ARG A 689 -63.47 44.34 -6.93
CA ARG A 689 -64.86 43.89 -6.70
C ARG A 689 -65.52 43.32 -7.98
N PRO A 690 -65.49 44.02 -9.13
CA PRO A 690 -65.92 43.48 -10.42
C PRO A 690 -65.30 42.12 -10.76
N GLU A 691 -63.98 42.00 -10.69
CA GLU A 691 -63.23 40.80 -11.02
C GLU A 691 -63.67 39.63 -10.14
N LYS A 692 -63.72 39.81 -8.81
CA LYS A 692 -64.12 38.74 -7.88
C LYS A 692 -65.56 38.26 -8.15
N ARG A 693 -66.49 39.16 -8.49
CA ARG A 693 -67.86 38.77 -8.85
C ARG A 693 -67.91 38.00 -10.16
N PHE A 694 -67.16 38.45 -11.17
CA PHE A 694 -67.08 37.78 -12.47
C PHE A 694 -66.51 36.37 -12.32
N LEU A 695 -65.37 36.23 -11.63
CA LEU A 695 -64.72 34.96 -11.33
C LEU A 695 -65.67 34.03 -10.57
N ALA A 696 -66.36 34.50 -9.54
CA ALA A 696 -67.29 33.68 -8.76
C ALA A 696 -68.44 33.14 -9.62
N LYS A 697 -69.07 34.00 -10.45
CA LYS A 697 -70.17 33.60 -11.34
C LYS A 697 -69.71 32.54 -12.36
N ARG A 698 -68.58 32.80 -13.04
CA ARG A 698 -68.08 31.90 -14.09
C ARG A 698 -67.55 30.59 -13.53
N LEU A 699 -66.78 30.61 -12.43
CA LEU A 699 -66.26 29.39 -11.81
C LEU A 699 -67.37 28.53 -11.21
N SER A 700 -68.45 29.13 -10.71
CA SER A 700 -69.62 28.34 -10.27
C SER A 700 -70.30 27.63 -11.43
N ALA A 701 -70.44 28.30 -12.59
CA ALA A 701 -70.95 27.65 -13.80
C ALA A 701 -70.01 26.55 -14.33
N CYS A 702 -68.71 26.66 -14.05
CA CYS A 702 -67.69 25.64 -14.32
C CYS A 702 -67.62 24.53 -13.24
N GLY A 703 -68.57 24.47 -12.30
CA GLY A 703 -68.58 23.44 -11.25
C GLY A 703 -67.45 23.56 -10.22
N TRP A 704 -66.85 24.74 -10.06
CA TRP A 704 -65.73 24.98 -9.14
C TRP A 704 -64.55 24.04 -9.36
N LEU A 705 -64.10 23.94 -10.61
CA LEU A 705 -62.98 23.11 -11.05
C LEU A 705 -61.83 23.11 -10.03
N ARG A 706 -61.32 21.90 -9.76
CA ARG A 706 -60.14 21.69 -8.93
C ARG A 706 -58.88 21.90 -9.75
N VAL A 707 -57.91 22.57 -9.17
CA VAL A 707 -56.59 22.81 -9.77
C VAL A 707 -55.51 22.26 -8.84
N GLU A 708 -54.34 21.97 -9.39
CA GLU A 708 -53.14 21.73 -8.58
C GLU A 708 -52.96 22.89 -7.60
N GLN A 709 -52.84 22.57 -6.32
CA GLN A 709 -52.65 23.55 -5.27
C GLN A 709 -51.21 24.08 -5.33
N PRO A 710 -51.00 25.35 -5.73
CA PRO A 710 -49.65 25.88 -5.74
C PRO A 710 -49.10 26.01 -4.32
N VAL A 711 -47.80 25.86 -4.15
CA VAL A 711 -47.09 26.33 -2.93
C VAL A 711 -47.16 27.86 -2.89
N ARG A 712 -47.27 28.48 -1.71
CA ARG A 712 -47.22 29.96 -1.60
C ARG A 712 -45.83 30.47 -1.99
N ALA A 713 -45.79 31.45 -2.89
CA ALA A 713 -44.55 32.10 -3.24
C ALA A 713 -44.06 33.01 -2.09
N PRO A 714 -42.75 33.06 -1.82
CA PRO A 714 -42.16 34.05 -0.92
C PRO A 714 -42.34 35.48 -1.49
N VAL A 715 -43.03 36.35 -0.74
CA VAL A 715 -43.31 37.74 -1.14
C VAL A 715 -42.71 38.70 -0.13
N ALA A 716 -41.73 39.49 -0.56
CA ALA A 716 -41.21 40.62 0.21
C ALA A 716 -41.85 41.92 -0.29
N ARG A 717 -42.19 42.82 0.64
CA ARG A 717 -42.82 44.11 0.36
C ARG A 717 -42.01 45.25 0.98
N TRP A 718 -42.04 46.40 0.34
CA TRP A 718 -41.66 47.68 0.94
C TRP A 718 -42.80 48.24 1.79
#